data_AF-A0A3D6CKC7-F1
#
_entry.id   AF-A0A3D6CKC7-F1
#
_cell.length_a   1.000
_cell.length_b   1.000
_cell.length_c   1.000
_cell.angle_alpha   90.00
_cell.angle_beta   90.00
_cell.angle_gamma   90.00
#
_symmetry.space_group_name_H-M   'P 1'
#
loop_
_entity.id
_entity.type
_entity.pdbx_description
1 polymer ?
#
loop_
_entity_poly.entity_id
_entity_poly.type
_entity_poly.pdbx_seq_one_letter_code
_entity_poly.pdbx_strand_id
1 'polypeptide(L)'
;MKFTKIFRYIVAVLFFVLAAVIYFHPILNGKKIQQSDITQFRGMAKEIQDYRAQNNAEPYWTGASFSGMPAYPISAYYPNDFIRSLDRLLRFLPRPADYTFLYFLSFFVLMMALKVEWRLAILGALAFGFSTYLIIIFGAGHNAKAHAIAYMPLVLAGILLVFQRRFLVGFIVTGIAMALEVYANHIQMTYYLGFCLLILGIVEFINALKEKQLTLFIKQAAVIIGAVVLGIGANAPRLLAMKEYSERSTRGKSELTINLNGSKKELTTGLDYGYITQYSYAKLETFNLFIPRFMGGGTIEELGADSNFYQFIAERAGKKVASDYSKQVLTYWGDQPIVEAPAYIGAVIFFFFFLGIFLVKGRLKQWLVAATIFSIILSWGRNFEGITNFFIDYVPLYNKFRAVSSIQVVAELCVPILAVLGLKEFFSKESAKLEKLEALKKAVLFFAGLIIVGFGLAHVFGGFEGLRDAQQYSEIPGFLEAVIADRKDMLFSDTLRSLLLVFISGAILWLLLKNKLKSLLAIVLLTVLILFDLISVNKRYVNADDFKISRKIEEPFKATAADKIILQDKTHFRVVNYTVDPMNDGSTSYFHQSIGGYHAAKLGRYQELFDFQIAKNNMQVLNMLNAKYFIVSNSDGNFEAQQNGAANGNVWFVEKIKVVASANEEIQALDSLNTKKEVVVNQKELYTSGSSSVVSLLIEQDSTARIRLTDYSVTSLTYASSAKTAQFAVFSEIFYKEGWNAYVDGVLVPHYRVNYVLRGMEVPSGAHTIDFKFEPKVIEKGKIISLISYVLLLFISVGWFFYHKNKIAA
;
A
#
# COMPACT_ATOMS: atom_id res chain seq x y z
N MET A 1 -3.05 38.74 12.52
CA MET A 1 -3.43 37.73 13.55
C MET A 1 -2.53 37.96 14.78
N LYS A 2 -3.04 38.05 16.02
CA LYS A 2 -2.20 38.34 17.21
C LYS A 2 -1.10 37.26 17.38
N PHE A 3 0.14 37.66 17.66
CA PHE A 3 1.32 36.77 17.80
C PHE A 3 1.07 35.58 18.76
N THR A 4 0.33 35.81 19.84
CA THR A 4 -0.08 34.80 20.82
C THR A 4 -0.90 33.65 20.23
N LYS A 5 -1.66 33.87 19.14
CA LYS A 5 -2.42 32.80 18.46
C LYS A 5 -1.55 31.96 17.54
N ILE A 6 -0.46 32.51 16.99
CA ILE A 6 0.48 31.79 16.11
C ILE A 6 1.45 30.95 16.94
N PHE A 7 1.90 31.50 18.07
CA PHE A 7 2.88 30.87 18.97
C PHE A 7 2.52 29.42 19.32
N ARG A 8 1.27 29.13 19.72
CA ARG A 8 0.82 27.76 20.05
C ARG A 8 0.97 26.75 18.90
N TYR A 9 0.82 27.20 17.65
CA TYR A 9 0.95 26.33 16.48
C TYR A 9 2.42 26.05 16.17
N ILE A 10 3.28 27.06 16.31
CA ILE A 10 4.72 26.90 16.16
C ILE A 10 5.25 25.91 17.21
N VAL A 11 4.84 26.06 18.47
CA VAL A 11 5.23 25.14 19.55
C VAL A 11 4.80 23.71 19.25
N ALA A 12 3.56 23.49 18.79
CA ALA A 12 3.08 22.16 18.43
C ALA A 12 3.92 21.54 17.29
N VAL A 13 4.17 22.29 16.21
CA VAL A 13 4.96 21.83 15.06
C VAL A 13 6.39 21.49 15.47
N LEU A 14 7.06 22.36 16.25
CA LEU A 14 8.41 22.09 16.74
C LEU A 14 8.45 20.83 17.62
N PHE A 15 7.45 20.66 18.48
CA PHE A 15 7.36 19.48 19.34
C PHE A 15 7.14 18.19 18.53
N PHE A 16 6.34 18.24 17.46
CA PHE A 16 6.14 17.10 16.56
C PHE A 16 7.40 16.73 15.78
N VAL A 17 8.15 17.72 15.30
CA VAL A 17 9.45 17.51 14.66
C VAL A 17 10.40 16.83 15.64
N LEU A 18 10.54 17.37 16.86
CA LEU A 18 11.42 16.80 17.88
C LEU A 18 11.00 15.38 18.25
N ALA A 19 9.72 15.12 18.48
CA ALA A 19 9.23 13.79 18.85
C ALA A 19 9.52 12.74 17.76
N ALA A 20 9.26 13.06 16.49
CA ALA A 20 9.53 12.16 15.37
C ALA A 20 11.04 11.91 15.18
N VAL A 21 11.85 12.97 15.23
CA VAL A 21 13.32 12.87 15.06
C VAL A 21 13.97 12.13 16.24
N ILE A 22 13.53 12.35 17.48
CA ILE A 22 14.09 11.65 18.66
C ILE A 22 13.80 10.15 18.57
N TYR A 23 12.58 9.76 18.19
CA TYR A 23 12.24 8.34 18.04
C TYR A 23 13.11 7.69 16.95
N PHE A 24 13.25 8.35 15.80
CA PHE A 24 14.05 7.88 14.67
C PHE A 24 15.43 8.54 14.58
N HIS A 25 16.11 8.78 15.70
CA HIS A 25 17.38 9.50 15.73
C HIS A 25 18.48 8.97 14.79
N PRO A 26 18.54 7.68 14.38
CA PRO A 26 19.55 7.23 13.41
C PRO A 26 19.48 7.95 12.05
N ILE A 27 18.34 8.57 11.69
CA ILE A 27 18.22 9.38 10.47
C ILE A 27 19.16 10.58 10.45
N LEU A 28 19.51 11.12 11.63
CA LEU A 28 20.46 12.24 11.76
C LEU A 28 21.88 11.83 11.36
N ASN A 29 22.19 10.54 11.47
CA ASN A 29 23.47 9.96 11.06
C ASN A 29 23.46 9.49 9.60
N GLY A 30 22.47 9.89 8.80
CA GLY A 30 22.31 9.44 7.42
C GLY A 30 22.04 7.95 7.30
N LYS A 31 21.47 7.31 8.33
CA LYS A 31 21.00 5.92 8.26
C LYS A 31 19.54 5.86 7.81
N LYS A 32 19.15 4.77 7.14
CA LYS A 32 17.78 4.50 6.68
C LYS A 32 17.38 3.08 7.08
N ILE A 33 16.07 2.85 7.24
CA ILE A 33 15.53 1.50 7.44
C ILE A 33 15.71 0.71 6.15
N GLN A 34 16.26 -0.50 6.24
CA GLN A 34 16.35 -1.40 5.10
C GLN A 34 15.00 -2.08 4.89
N GLN A 35 14.41 -1.89 3.70
CA GLN A 35 13.13 -2.50 3.32
C GLN A 35 13.36 -3.29 2.03
N SER A 36 13.06 -4.59 2.02
CA SER A 36 13.21 -5.48 0.87
C SER A 36 12.46 -4.95 -0.35
N ASP A 37 11.21 -4.51 -0.15
CA ASP A 37 10.35 -4.02 -1.22
C ASP A 37 10.90 -2.75 -1.88
N ILE A 38 11.49 -1.83 -1.09
CA ILE A 38 12.15 -0.64 -1.64
C ILE A 38 13.37 -1.03 -2.48
N THR A 39 14.11 -2.05 -2.05
CA THR A 39 15.29 -2.54 -2.76
C THR A 39 14.91 -3.05 -4.14
N GLN A 40 13.91 -3.95 -4.21
CA GLN A 40 13.44 -4.48 -5.49
C GLN A 40 12.79 -3.40 -6.38
N PHE A 41 12.01 -2.50 -5.78
CA PHE A 41 11.42 -1.36 -6.47
C PHE A 41 12.47 -0.45 -7.13
N ARG A 42 13.61 -0.21 -6.48
CA ARG A 42 14.72 0.58 -7.05
C ARG A 42 15.31 -0.09 -8.29
N GLY A 43 15.38 -1.42 -8.28
CA GLY A 43 15.68 -2.24 -9.45
C GLY A 43 14.84 -1.86 -10.65
N MET A 44 13.52 -2.01 -10.50
CA MET A 44 12.57 -1.74 -11.58
C MET A 44 12.44 -0.28 -12.01
N ALA A 45 12.61 0.65 -11.07
CA ALA A 45 12.44 2.07 -11.35
C ALA A 45 13.68 2.71 -12.01
N LYS A 46 14.80 1.98 -12.13
CA LYS A 46 16.10 2.51 -12.57
C LYS A 46 16.04 3.14 -13.96
N GLU A 47 15.56 2.39 -14.96
CA GLU A 47 15.45 2.90 -16.34
C GLU A 47 14.54 4.13 -16.43
N ILE A 48 13.41 4.13 -15.71
CA ILE A 48 12.48 5.26 -15.69
C ILE A 48 13.15 6.50 -15.10
N GLN A 49 13.91 6.33 -14.01
CA GLN A 49 14.63 7.43 -13.35
C GLN A 49 15.76 7.97 -14.23
N ASP A 50 16.52 7.09 -14.89
CA ASP A 50 17.61 7.47 -15.78
C ASP A 50 17.08 8.19 -17.01
N TYR A 51 16.04 7.67 -17.65
CA TYR A 51 15.36 8.33 -18.77
C TYR A 51 14.88 9.73 -18.37
N ARG A 52 14.25 9.85 -17.20
CA ARG A 52 13.76 11.13 -16.68
C ARG A 52 14.90 12.13 -16.45
N ALA A 53 16.02 11.67 -15.89
CA ALA A 53 17.19 12.51 -15.63
C ALA A 53 17.86 12.99 -16.92
N GLN A 54 17.91 12.15 -17.95
CA GLN A 54 18.56 12.45 -19.22
C GLN A 54 17.70 13.30 -20.17
N ASN A 55 16.38 13.07 -20.18
CA ASN A 55 15.48 13.65 -21.19
C ASN A 55 14.54 14.74 -20.64
N ASN A 56 14.52 14.96 -19.32
CA ASN A 56 13.56 15.85 -18.64
C ASN A 56 12.09 15.55 -19.04
N ALA A 57 11.80 14.27 -19.30
CA ALA A 57 10.51 13.77 -19.76
C ALA A 57 10.15 12.49 -19.02
N GLU A 58 8.85 12.19 -18.91
CA GLU A 58 8.38 10.96 -18.29
C GLU A 58 8.13 9.89 -19.35
N PRO A 59 8.70 8.67 -19.25
CA PRO A 59 8.58 7.69 -20.31
C PRO A 59 7.23 6.97 -20.33
N TYR A 60 6.54 6.88 -19.18
CA TYR A 60 5.31 6.10 -18.99
C TYR A 60 5.36 4.61 -19.40
N TRP A 61 6.52 4.14 -19.86
CA TRP A 61 6.88 2.77 -20.22
C TRP A 61 8.25 2.44 -19.62
N THR A 62 8.51 1.16 -19.41
CA THR A 62 9.83 0.62 -19.07
C THR A 62 10.03 -0.65 -19.90
N GLY A 63 11.18 -0.78 -20.55
CA GLY A 63 11.65 -2.02 -21.15
C GLY A 63 12.28 -2.95 -20.13
N ALA A 64 12.79 -2.39 -19.03
CA ALA A 64 13.73 -3.06 -18.14
C ALA A 64 13.14 -4.26 -17.37
N SER A 65 11.81 -4.33 -17.26
CA SER A 65 11.10 -5.38 -16.52
C SER A 65 10.02 -6.04 -17.36
N PHE A 66 9.95 -7.37 -17.26
CA PHE A 66 8.97 -8.22 -17.96
C PHE A 66 8.98 -8.01 -19.46
N SER A 67 10.16 -7.81 -20.05
CA SER A 67 10.36 -7.48 -21.46
C SER A 67 9.72 -6.16 -21.95
N GLY A 68 9.04 -5.42 -21.08
CA GLY A 68 8.26 -4.25 -21.43
C GLY A 68 6.94 -4.17 -20.67
N MET A 69 6.72 -3.09 -19.92
CA MET A 69 5.41 -2.79 -19.32
C MET A 69 5.19 -1.28 -19.11
N PRO A 70 3.94 -0.83 -19.00
CA PRO A 70 3.65 0.54 -18.58
C PRO A 70 4.29 0.88 -17.23
N ALA A 71 4.90 2.06 -17.14
CA ALA A 71 5.56 2.57 -15.92
C ALA A 71 4.58 3.14 -14.90
N TYR A 72 3.28 3.23 -15.23
CA TYR A 72 2.26 3.82 -14.37
C TYR A 72 2.30 3.29 -12.93
N PRO A 73 2.31 1.97 -12.66
CA PRO A 73 2.23 1.45 -11.30
C PRO A 73 3.59 1.43 -10.59
N ILE A 74 4.66 1.82 -11.29
CA ILE A 74 6.04 1.79 -10.79
C ILE A 74 6.40 3.18 -10.25
N SER A 75 6.84 4.11 -11.10
CA SER A 75 7.40 5.38 -10.64
C SER A 75 7.02 6.59 -11.49
N ALA A 76 5.93 6.50 -12.27
CA ALA A 76 5.49 7.53 -13.20
C ALA A 76 5.14 8.87 -12.52
N TYR A 77 5.62 9.98 -13.09
CA TYR A 77 5.19 11.33 -12.73
C TYR A 77 4.13 11.85 -13.70
N TYR A 78 3.13 12.55 -13.17
CA TYR A 78 2.00 13.03 -13.96
C TYR A 78 2.08 14.55 -14.17
N PRO A 79 1.57 15.08 -15.29
CA PRO A 79 1.54 16.51 -15.55
C PRO A 79 0.65 17.23 -14.53
N ASN A 80 1.01 18.47 -14.19
CA ASN A 80 0.26 19.34 -13.26
C ASN A 80 0.02 18.71 -11.86
N ASP A 81 0.94 17.87 -11.39
CA ASP A 81 0.85 17.22 -10.07
C ASP A 81 1.22 18.20 -8.94
N PHE A 82 0.36 19.21 -8.72
CA PHE A 82 0.54 20.20 -7.65
C PHE A 82 0.40 19.54 -6.26
N ILE A 83 -0.41 18.49 -6.15
CA ILE A 83 -0.59 17.72 -4.92
C ILE A 83 0.70 17.06 -4.48
N ARG A 84 1.50 16.51 -5.39
CA ARG A 84 2.85 16.03 -5.07
C ARG A 84 3.75 17.08 -4.43
N SER A 85 3.67 18.31 -4.91
CA SER A 85 4.50 19.40 -4.38
C SER A 85 4.00 19.83 -3.00
N LEU A 86 2.68 19.88 -2.79
CA LEU A 86 2.08 20.11 -1.49
C LEU A 86 2.42 18.98 -0.49
N ASP A 87 2.34 17.73 -0.91
CA ASP A 87 2.70 16.57 -0.10
C ASP A 87 4.18 16.61 0.33
N ARG A 88 5.09 16.94 -0.59
CA ARG A 88 6.52 17.12 -0.27
C ARG A 88 6.78 18.28 0.68
N LEU A 89 6.01 19.36 0.57
CA LEU A 89 6.10 20.50 1.49
C LEU A 89 5.70 20.10 2.92
N LEU A 90 4.67 19.25 3.07
CA LEU A 90 4.25 18.74 4.37
C LEU A 90 5.23 17.69 4.93
N ARG A 91 5.83 16.87 4.06
CA ARG A 91 6.76 15.79 4.40
C ARG A 91 8.23 16.19 4.23
N PHE A 92 8.65 17.25 4.92
CA PHE A 92 9.99 17.82 4.78
C PHE A 92 11.10 17.07 5.56
N LEU A 93 10.74 16.17 6.49
CA LEU A 93 11.70 15.39 7.27
C LEU A 93 12.22 14.16 6.49
N PRO A 94 13.34 13.54 6.91
CA PRO A 94 13.76 12.24 6.39
C PRO A 94 12.79 11.13 6.78
N ARG A 95 12.57 10.16 5.89
CA ARG A 95 11.79 8.94 6.21
C ARG A 95 12.48 8.09 7.27
N PRO A 96 11.74 7.48 8.22
CA PRO A 96 10.27 7.49 8.37
C PRO A 96 9.71 8.65 9.21
N ALA A 97 10.54 9.58 9.70
CA ALA A 97 10.10 10.65 10.59
C ALA A 97 9.13 11.64 9.93
N ASP A 98 9.13 11.76 8.60
CA ASP A 98 8.15 12.56 7.85
C ASP A 98 6.71 12.05 8.01
N TYR A 99 6.49 10.73 7.91
CA TYR A 99 5.18 10.14 8.08
C TYR A 99 4.68 10.24 9.52
N THR A 100 5.57 10.02 10.51
CA THR A 100 5.20 10.22 11.92
C THR A 100 4.87 11.67 12.25
N PHE A 101 5.64 12.62 11.71
CA PHE A 101 5.30 14.04 11.79
C PHE A 101 3.93 14.34 11.16
N LEU A 102 3.64 13.72 10.00
CA LEU A 102 2.37 13.90 9.32
C LEU A 102 1.19 13.34 10.14
N TYR A 103 1.34 12.18 10.80
CA TYR A 103 0.34 11.68 11.76
C TYR A 103 0.04 12.71 12.84
N PHE A 104 1.09 13.27 13.46
CA PHE A 104 0.93 14.28 14.51
C PHE A 104 0.24 15.53 13.99
N LEU A 105 0.68 16.06 12.85
CA LEU A 105 0.13 17.27 12.26
C LEU A 105 -1.34 17.12 11.89
N SER A 106 -1.70 16.06 11.15
CA SER A 106 -3.06 15.83 10.70
C SER A 106 -4.02 15.63 11.87
N PHE A 107 -3.63 14.84 12.87
CA PHE A 107 -4.45 14.61 14.05
C PHE A 107 -4.59 15.87 14.91
N PHE A 108 -3.53 16.67 15.04
CA PHE A 108 -3.60 17.97 15.70
C PHE A 108 -4.58 18.91 15.00
N VAL A 109 -4.55 19.00 13.66
CA VAL A 109 -5.51 19.80 12.90
C VAL A 109 -6.96 19.34 13.16
N LEU A 110 -7.20 18.03 13.20
CA LEU A 110 -8.50 17.47 13.56
C LEU A 110 -8.94 17.87 14.97
N MET A 111 -8.06 17.75 15.97
CA MET A 111 -8.37 18.16 17.35
C MET A 111 -8.69 19.66 17.44
N MET A 112 -7.96 20.50 16.69
CA MET A 112 -8.25 21.94 16.61
C MET A 112 -9.60 22.22 15.93
N ALA A 113 -9.98 21.46 14.89
CA ALA A 113 -11.29 21.54 14.25
C ALA A 113 -12.43 21.13 15.20
N LEU A 114 -12.17 20.22 16.14
CA LEU A 114 -13.07 19.82 17.23
C LEU A 114 -13.03 20.77 18.44
N LYS A 115 -12.32 21.91 18.32
CA LYS A 115 -12.16 22.91 19.38
C LYS A 115 -11.57 22.33 20.67
N VAL A 116 -10.67 21.36 20.56
CA VAL A 116 -9.85 20.87 21.68
C VAL A 116 -8.78 21.92 21.99
N GLU A 117 -8.44 22.08 23.27
CA GLU A 117 -7.34 22.97 23.69
C GLU A 117 -5.99 22.44 23.19
N TRP A 118 -5.09 23.32 22.77
CA TRP A 118 -3.90 22.93 22.00
C TRP A 118 -2.95 21.98 22.74
N ARG A 119 -2.89 21.99 24.08
CA ARG A 119 -2.05 21.07 24.86
C ARG A 119 -2.62 19.66 24.86
N LEU A 120 -3.94 19.55 25.03
CA LEU A 120 -4.65 18.27 24.86
C LEU A 120 -4.60 17.79 23.41
N ALA A 121 -4.61 18.70 22.43
CA ALA A 121 -4.44 18.36 21.02
C ALA A 121 -3.02 17.82 20.74
N ILE A 122 -1.97 18.36 21.36
CA ILE A 122 -0.60 17.79 21.29
C ILE A 122 -0.56 16.38 21.89
N LEU A 123 -1.14 16.19 23.08
CA LEU A 123 -1.24 14.87 23.72
C LEU A 123 -1.94 13.87 22.79
N GLY A 124 -3.08 14.26 22.21
CA GLY A 124 -3.83 13.44 21.27
C GLY A 124 -3.06 13.12 19.99
N ALA A 125 -2.35 14.10 19.44
CA ALA A 125 -1.51 13.90 18.27
C ALA A 125 -0.41 12.87 18.53
N LEU A 126 0.32 13.00 19.64
CA LEU A 126 1.33 12.02 20.05
C LEU A 126 0.74 10.62 20.25
N ALA A 127 -0.43 10.54 20.90
CA ALA A 127 -1.13 9.28 21.13
C ALA A 127 -1.46 8.56 19.82
N PHE A 128 -2.02 9.31 18.86
CA PHE A 128 -2.33 8.77 17.54
C PHE A 128 -1.05 8.36 16.81
N GLY A 129 -0.10 9.27 16.59
CA GLY A 129 1.07 8.98 15.75
C GLY A 129 2.06 7.96 16.33
N PHE A 130 2.05 7.72 17.64
CA PHE A 130 2.80 6.63 18.27
C PHE A 130 1.98 5.37 18.54
N SER A 131 0.72 5.29 18.10
CA SER A 131 -0.02 4.02 18.13
C SER A 131 0.81 2.94 17.44
N THR A 132 0.89 1.75 18.04
CA THR A 132 1.95 0.78 17.73
C THR A 132 1.89 0.32 16.29
N TYR A 133 0.71 0.00 15.78
CA TYR A 133 0.51 -0.36 14.38
C TYR A 133 1.00 0.71 13.39
N LEU A 134 0.82 2.00 13.70
CA LEU A 134 1.27 3.11 12.85
C LEU A 134 2.80 3.26 12.81
N ILE A 135 3.52 2.73 13.81
CA ILE A 135 4.99 2.71 13.81
C ILE A 135 5.53 1.44 13.14
N ILE A 136 4.93 0.27 13.43
CA ILE A 136 5.36 -1.03 12.87
C ILE A 136 5.24 -1.07 11.35
N ILE A 137 4.24 -0.39 10.79
CA ILE A 137 4.02 -0.31 9.35
C ILE A 137 5.25 0.22 8.59
N PHE A 138 6.10 1.00 9.26
CA PHE A 138 7.38 1.46 8.72
C PHE A 138 8.44 0.37 8.72
N GLY A 139 8.52 -0.48 9.75
CA GLY A 139 9.42 -1.64 9.72
C GLY A 139 9.10 -2.56 8.55
N ALA A 140 7.81 -2.83 8.34
CA ALA A 140 7.29 -3.70 7.28
C ALA A 140 7.39 -3.14 5.85
N GLY A 141 7.76 -1.86 5.66
CA GLY A 141 7.88 -1.26 4.32
C GLY A 141 6.57 -0.85 3.63
N HIS A 142 5.43 -0.93 4.32
CA HIS A 142 4.10 -0.56 3.80
C HIS A 142 3.88 0.97 3.76
N ASN A 143 4.80 1.70 3.13
CA ASN A 143 4.86 3.17 3.14
C ASN A 143 3.61 3.85 2.56
N ALA A 144 3.04 3.34 1.46
CA ALA A 144 1.83 3.91 0.86
C ALA A 144 0.61 3.80 1.80
N LYS A 145 0.55 2.70 2.56
CA LYS A 145 -0.50 2.46 3.57
C LYS A 145 -0.37 3.47 4.71
N ALA A 146 0.83 3.61 5.25
CA ALA A 146 1.16 4.60 6.29
C ALA A 146 0.81 6.04 5.84
N HIS A 147 1.15 6.37 4.60
CA HIS A 147 0.91 7.67 4.00
C HIS A 147 -0.59 8.01 3.91
N ALA A 148 -1.44 7.06 3.48
CA ALA A 148 -2.88 7.25 3.43
C ALA A 148 -3.47 7.44 4.84
N ILE A 149 -3.07 6.59 5.80
CA ILE A 149 -3.54 6.71 7.19
C ILE A 149 -3.22 8.09 7.78
N ALA A 150 -2.10 8.70 7.38
CA ALA A 150 -1.70 10.02 7.84
C ALA A 150 -2.60 11.17 7.39
N TYR A 151 -3.34 11.00 6.28
CA TYR A 151 -4.28 12.02 5.79
C TYR A 151 -5.72 11.82 6.25
N MET A 152 -6.08 10.62 6.73
CA MET A 152 -7.42 10.34 7.29
C MET A 152 -7.91 11.38 8.31
N PRO A 153 -7.11 11.81 9.33
CA PRO A 153 -7.59 12.81 10.28
C PRO A 153 -7.88 14.16 9.62
N LEU A 154 -7.12 14.54 8.58
CA LEU A 154 -7.27 15.80 7.88
C LEU A 154 -8.55 15.83 7.03
N VAL A 155 -8.87 14.71 6.36
CA VAL A 155 -10.14 14.54 5.64
C VAL A 155 -11.33 14.69 6.60
N LEU A 156 -11.26 13.97 7.73
CA LEU A 156 -12.29 14.02 8.76
C LEU A 156 -12.43 15.44 9.34
N ALA A 157 -11.33 16.17 9.52
CA ALA A 157 -11.35 17.55 10.00
C ALA A 157 -12.13 18.46 9.05
N GLY A 158 -11.90 18.36 7.74
CA GLY A 158 -12.62 19.14 6.73
C GLY A 158 -14.13 18.84 6.75
N ILE A 159 -14.49 17.56 6.80
CA ILE A 159 -15.90 17.12 6.80
C ILE A 159 -16.63 17.60 8.05
N LEU A 160 -16.00 17.46 9.22
CA LEU A 160 -16.58 17.95 10.48
C LEU A 160 -16.74 19.46 10.50
N LEU A 161 -15.86 20.23 9.84
CA LEU A 161 -16.02 21.68 9.70
C LEU A 161 -17.27 22.04 8.87
N VAL A 162 -17.61 21.26 7.84
CA VAL A 162 -18.86 21.43 7.08
C VAL A 162 -20.07 21.14 7.98
N PHE A 163 -20.05 20.05 8.76
CA PHE A 163 -21.12 19.75 9.72
C PHE A 163 -21.27 20.83 10.81
N GLN A 164 -20.17 21.49 11.18
CA GLN A 164 -20.17 22.67 12.05
C GLN A 164 -20.58 23.98 11.35
N ARG A 165 -21.15 23.91 10.13
CA ARG A 165 -21.61 25.05 9.30
C ARG A 165 -20.49 25.98 8.84
N ARG A 166 -19.23 25.56 8.92
CA ARG A 166 -18.06 26.30 8.41
C ARG A 166 -17.76 25.90 6.98
N PHE A 167 -18.75 26.09 6.10
CA PHE A 167 -18.77 25.52 4.75
C PHE A 167 -17.53 25.84 3.91
N LEU A 168 -17.08 27.10 3.84
CA LEU A 168 -15.92 27.49 3.03
C LEU A 168 -14.64 26.77 3.47
N VAL A 169 -14.30 26.86 4.76
CA VAL A 169 -13.08 26.23 5.29
C VAL A 169 -13.20 24.70 5.22
N GLY A 170 -14.38 24.16 5.50
CA GLY A 170 -14.64 22.73 5.36
C GLY A 170 -14.47 22.24 3.93
N PHE A 171 -15.01 22.95 2.94
CA PHE A 171 -14.87 22.64 1.52
C PHE A 171 -13.39 22.64 1.08
N ILE A 172 -12.63 23.69 1.44
CA ILE A 172 -11.20 23.80 1.11
C ILE A 172 -10.41 22.65 1.74
N VAL A 173 -10.59 22.42 3.05
CA VAL A 173 -9.84 21.39 3.78
C VAL A 173 -10.21 20.00 3.27
N THR A 174 -11.50 19.69 3.07
CA THR A 174 -11.93 18.39 2.52
C THR A 174 -11.37 18.16 1.11
N GLY A 175 -11.44 19.16 0.23
CA GLY A 175 -10.94 19.03 -1.15
C GLY A 175 -9.44 18.77 -1.21
N ILE A 176 -8.65 19.56 -0.47
CA ILE A 176 -7.20 19.39 -0.40
C ILE A 176 -6.82 18.08 0.30
N ALA A 177 -7.48 17.76 1.42
CA ALA A 177 -7.20 16.54 2.17
C ALA A 177 -7.54 15.28 1.35
N MET A 178 -8.66 15.28 0.62
CA MET A 178 -8.97 14.16 -0.27
C MET A 178 -8.01 14.06 -1.44
N ALA A 179 -7.53 15.18 -1.97
CA ALA A 179 -6.52 15.15 -3.01
C ALA A 179 -5.20 14.52 -2.48
N LEU A 180 -4.79 14.87 -1.26
CA LEU A 180 -3.61 14.28 -0.59
C LEU A 180 -3.81 12.80 -0.23
N GLU A 181 -4.98 12.42 0.28
CA GLU A 181 -5.38 11.04 0.59
C GLU A 181 -5.31 10.14 -0.65
N VAL A 182 -5.90 10.59 -1.76
CA VAL A 182 -5.86 9.84 -3.03
C VAL A 182 -4.44 9.80 -3.60
N TYR A 183 -3.68 10.87 -3.43
CA TYR A 183 -2.26 10.92 -3.84
C TYR A 183 -1.39 9.92 -3.06
N ALA A 184 -1.71 9.58 -1.81
CA ALA A 184 -0.99 8.56 -1.04
C ALA A 184 -1.08 7.16 -1.68
N ASN A 185 -2.02 6.97 -2.62
CA ASN A 185 -2.09 5.82 -3.54
C ASN A 185 -2.30 4.46 -2.85
N HIS A 186 -3.08 4.43 -1.76
CA HIS A 186 -3.48 3.19 -1.08
C HIS A 186 -5.00 3.05 -0.98
N ILE A 187 -5.62 2.61 -2.08
CA ILE A 187 -7.08 2.59 -2.28
C ILE A 187 -7.83 1.87 -1.14
N GLN A 188 -7.31 0.75 -0.60
CA GLN A 188 -7.97 0.02 0.48
C GLN A 188 -8.11 0.84 1.78
N MET A 189 -7.11 1.67 2.13
CA MET A 189 -7.17 2.50 3.34
C MET A 189 -8.16 3.65 3.12
N THR A 190 -8.11 4.30 1.96
CA THR A 190 -9.08 5.33 1.57
C THR A 190 -10.51 4.79 1.53
N TYR A 191 -10.69 3.53 1.09
CA TYR A 191 -11.98 2.83 1.11
C TYR A 191 -12.49 2.61 2.54
N TYR A 192 -11.61 2.21 3.46
CA TYR A 192 -11.93 2.07 4.89
C TYR A 192 -12.26 3.40 5.57
N LEU A 193 -11.56 4.48 5.22
CA LEU A 193 -11.96 5.84 5.61
C LEU A 193 -13.38 6.14 5.12
N GLY A 194 -13.74 5.71 3.91
CA GLY A 194 -15.09 5.81 3.35
C GLY A 194 -16.17 5.20 4.26
N PHE A 195 -15.94 4.01 4.84
CA PHE A 195 -16.88 3.42 5.81
C PHE A 195 -17.01 4.26 7.08
N CYS A 196 -15.90 4.79 7.61
CA CYS A 196 -15.92 5.68 8.77
C CYS A 196 -16.76 6.95 8.49
N LEU A 197 -16.56 7.56 7.32
CA LEU A 197 -17.31 8.75 6.88
C LEU A 197 -18.78 8.45 6.60
N LEU A 198 -19.10 7.25 6.09
CA LEU A 198 -20.47 6.80 5.88
C LEU A 198 -21.21 6.67 7.22
N ILE A 199 -20.59 6.07 8.23
CA ILE A 199 -21.16 5.96 9.59
C ILE A 199 -21.39 7.34 10.19
N LEU A 200 -20.42 8.26 10.07
CA LEU A 200 -20.60 9.67 10.46
C LEU A 200 -21.80 10.31 9.73
N GLY A 201 -21.88 10.14 8.41
CA GLY A 201 -22.96 10.67 7.58
C GLY A 201 -24.35 10.13 7.97
N ILE A 202 -24.45 8.82 8.26
CA ILE A 202 -25.69 8.18 8.73
C ILE A 202 -26.11 8.76 10.08
N VAL A 203 -25.18 8.91 11.03
CA VAL A 203 -25.49 9.48 12.35
C VAL A 203 -25.94 10.94 12.23
N GLU A 204 -25.28 11.75 11.41
CA GLU A 204 -25.72 13.14 11.17
C GLU A 204 -27.05 13.21 10.43
N PHE A 205 -27.32 12.29 9.50
CA PHE A 205 -28.62 12.19 8.80
C PHE A 205 -29.76 11.87 9.76
N ILE A 206 -29.60 10.84 10.60
CA ILE A 206 -30.60 10.45 11.61
C ILE A 206 -30.90 11.63 12.54
N ASN A 207 -29.87 12.36 12.97
CA ASN A 207 -30.06 13.54 13.82
C ASN A 207 -30.73 14.69 13.06
N ALA A 208 -30.40 14.92 11.79
CA ALA A 208 -31.06 15.92 10.97
C ALA A 208 -32.55 15.63 10.77
N LEU A 209 -32.96 14.37 10.67
CA LEU A 209 -34.37 13.97 10.66
C LEU A 209 -35.05 14.28 12.00
N LYS A 210 -34.45 13.88 13.13
CA LYS A 210 -34.97 14.13 14.47
C LYS A 210 -35.13 15.62 14.78
N GLU A 211 -34.20 16.44 14.31
CA GLU A 211 -34.17 17.88 14.55
C GLU A 211 -34.89 18.70 13.46
N LYS A 212 -35.50 18.06 12.48
CA LYS A 212 -36.17 18.70 11.32
C LYS A 212 -35.24 19.66 10.53
N GLN A 213 -33.96 19.31 10.40
CA GLN A 213 -32.93 20.09 9.68
C GLN A 213 -32.48 19.42 8.36
N LEU A 214 -33.35 18.65 7.71
CA LEU A 214 -33.00 17.87 6.51
C LEU A 214 -32.41 18.74 5.38
N THR A 215 -32.96 19.93 5.13
CA THR A 215 -32.44 20.86 4.12
C THR A 215 -31.00 21.31 4.40
N LEU A 216 -30.66 21.50 5.67
CA LEU A 216 -29.29 21.84 6.06
C LEU A 216 -28.35 20.66 5.82
N PHE A 217 -28.77 19.45 6.19
CA PHE A 217 -27.99 18.23 5.95
C PHE A 217 -27.72 18.03 4.47
N ILE A 218 -28.73 18.19 3.60
CA ILE A 218 -28.56 18.06 2.14
C ILE A 218 -27.51 19.07 1.63
N LYS A 219 -27.54 20.33 2.11
CA LYS A 219 -26.52 21.33 1.77
C LYS A 219 -25.13 20.91 2.25
N GLN A 220 -25.00 20.39 3.46
CA GLN A 220 -23.74 19.91 4.01
C GLN A 220 -23.18 18.73 3.20
N ALA A 221 -24.04 17.75 2.89
CA ALA A 221 -23.69 16.60 2.07
C ALA A 221 -23.26 17.01 0.66
N ALA A 222 -23.98 17.94 0.01
CA ALA A 222 -23.61 18.45 -1.31
C ALA A 222 -22.23 19.13 -1.32
N VAL A 223 -21.92 19.94 -0.30
CA VAL A 223 -20.60 20.58 -0.17
C VAL A 223 -19.50 19.54 0.05
N ILE A 224 -19.73 18.54 0.90
CA ILE A 224 -18.77 17.45 1.16
C ILE A 224 -18.53 16.65 -0.13
N ILE A 225 -19.60 16.19 -0.80
CA ILE A 225 -19.51 15.41 -2.04
C ILE A 225 -18.79 16.21 -3.12
N GLY A 226 -19.14 17.49 -3.31
CA GLY A 226 -18.44 18.37 -4.25
C GLY A 226 -16.95 18.48 -3.96
N ALA A 227 -16.56 18.70 -2.70
CA ALA A 227 -15.16 18.76 -2.31
C ALA A 227 -14.42 17.43 -2.54
N VAL A 228 -15.03 16.30 -2.17
CA VAL A 228 -14.46 14.96 -2.36
C VAL A 228 -14.27 14.65 -3.84
N VAL A 229 -15.28 14.89 -4.68
CA VAL A 229 -15.22 14.66 -6.13
C VAL A 229 -14.10 15.48 -6.76
N LEU A 230 -13.96 16.74 -6.40
CA LEU A 230 -12.89 17.60 -6.91
C LEU A 230 -11.51 17.17 -6.39
N GLY A 231 -11.40 16.72 -5.14
CA GLY A 231 -10.16 16.17 -4.59
C GLY A 231 -9.71 14.88 -5.29
N ILE A 232 -10.65 13.99 -5.61
CA ILE A 232 -10.40 12.80 -6.44
C ILE A 232 -10.00 13.23 -7.86
N GLY A 233 -10.72 14.17 -8.46
CA GLY A 233 -10.47 14.70 -9.80
C GLY A 233 -9.08 15.33 -9.95
N ALA A 234 -8.54 15.95 -8.90
CA ALA A 234 -7.17 16.47 -8.88
C ALA A 234 -6.09 15.40 -9.17
N ASN A 235 -6.39 14.12 -8.91
CA ASN A 235 -5.51 12.97 -9.17
C ASN A 235 -5.89 12.16 -10.43
N ALA A 236 -6.75 12.70 -11.30
CA ALA A 236 -7.28 11.99 -12.47
C ALA A 236 -6.23 11.35 -13.40
N PRO A 237 -5.09 11.97 -13.75
CA PRO A 237 -4.08 11.34 -14.60
C PRO A 237 -3.62 9.97 -14.07
N ARG A 238 -3.35 9.91 -12.76
CA ARG A 238 -2.92 8.69 -12.10
C ARG A 238 -4.05 7.67 -12.03
N LEU A 239 -5.22 8.09 -11.58
CA LEU A 239 -6.36 7.18 -11.39
C LEU A 239 -6.82 6.56 -12.71
N LEU A 240 -6.86 7.33 -13.79
CA LEU A 240 -7.27 6.83 -15.10
C LEU A 240 -6.21 5.89 -15.69
N ALA A 241 -4.92 6.24 -15.60
CA ALA A 241 -3.84 5.37 -16.05
C ALA A 241 -3.79 4.06 -15.24
N MET A 242 -3.99 4.12 -13.92
CA MET A 242 -4.11 2.92 -13.08
C MET A 242 -5.31 2.07 -13.48
N LYS A 243 -6.47 2.68 -13.74
CA LYS A 243 -7.69 1.97 -14.15
C LYS A 243 -7.45 1.23 -15.46
N GLU A 244 -6.97 1.93 -16.49
CA GLU A 244 -6.65 1.36 -17.80
C GLU A 244 -5.65 0.20 -17.69
N TYR A 245 -4.59 0.39 -16.90
CA TYR A 245 -3.60 -0.67 -16.66
C TYR A 245 -4.16 -1.86 -15.89
N SER A 246 -5.03 -1.63 -14.90
CA SER A 246 -5.53 -2.69 -14.02
C SER A 246 -6.27 -3.80 -14.81
N GLU A 247 -6.98 -3.44 -15.88
CA GLU A 247 -7.68 -4.38 -16.77
C GLU A 247 -6.73 -5.31 -17.54
N ARG A 248 -5.48 -4.87 -17.78
CA ARG A 248 -4.43 -5.63 -18.49
C ARG A 248 -3.47 -6.37 -17.54
N SER A 249 -3.56 -6.09 -16.24
CA SER A 249 -2.69 -6.66 -15.21
C SER A 249 -3.13 -8.07 -14.76
N THR A 250 -2.35 -8.72 -13.90
CA THR A 250 -2.72 -9.95 -13.17
C THR A 250 -3.96 -9.80 -12.30
N ARG A 251 -4.43 -8.57 -12.04
CA ARG A 251 -5.68 -8.28 -11.31
C ARG A 251 -6.90 -8.17 -12.23
N GLY A 252 -6.68 -8.11 -13.55
CA GLY A 252 -7.72 -8.09 -14.57
C GLY A 252 -8.30 -9.48 -14.85
N LYS A 253 -9.31 -9.54 -15.72
CA LYS A 253 -9.91 -10.81 -16.14
C LYS A 253 -9.00 -11.51 -17.15
N SER A 254 -8.56 -12.73 -16.82
CA SER A 254 -7.82 -13.61 -17.74
C SER A 254 -8.71 -14.04 -18.90
N GLU A 255 -8.16 -14.05 -20.12
CA GLU A 255 -8.82 -14.62 -21.31
C GLU A 255 -8.68 -16.14 -21.37
N LEU A 256 -7.72 -16.72 -20.63
CA LEU A 256 -7.54 -18.16 -20.55
C LEU A 256 -8.65 -18.79 -19.71
N THR A 257 -9.23 -19.85 -20.23
CA THR A 257 -10.24 -20.67 -19.55
C THR A 257 -9.71 -22.05 -19.15
N ILE A 258 -8.39 -22.23 -19.23
CA ILE A 258 -7.68 -23.46 -18.86
C ILE A 258 -6.66 -23.20 -17.75
N ASN A 259 -6.48 -24.19 -16.90
CA ASN A 259 -5.38 -24.27 -15.94
C ASN A 259 -4.13 -24.88 -16.61
N LEU A 260 -2.99 -24.88 -15.90
CA LEU A 260 -1.73 -25.44 -16.41
C LEU A 260 -1.80 -26.93 -16.79
N ASN A 261 -2.68 -27.68 -16.13
CA ASN A 261 -2.96 -29.09 -16.41
C ASN A 261 -4.03 -29.31 -17.49
N GLY A 262 -4.50 -28.25 -18.16
CA GLY A 262 -5.55 -28.31 -19.19
C GLY A 262 -6.98 -28.40 -18.67
N SER A 263 -7.19 -28.50 -17.34
CA SER A 263 -8.54 -28.48 -16.76
C SER A 263 -9.21 -27.11 -16.92
N LYS A 264 -10.55 -27.08 -16.87
CA LYS A 264 -11.31 -25.83 -16.97
C LYS A 264 -11.04 -24.92 -15.76
N LYS A 265 -10.72 -23.66 -16.02
CA LYS A 265 -10.48 -22.63 -15.01
C LYS A 265 -11.81 -22.05 -14.53
N GLU A 266 -12.01 -21.97 -13.22
CA GLU A 266 -13.15 -21.24 -12.65
C GLU A 266 -12.95 -19.73 -12.82
N LEU A 267 -13.96 -19.05 -13.37
CA LEU A 267 -13.92 -17.61 -13.60
C LEU A 267 -14.53 -16.90 -12.39
N THR A 268 -13.69 -16.46 -11.46
CA THR A 268 -14.13 -15.62 -10.33
C THR A 268 -14.03 -14.13 -10.68
N THR A 269 -14.96 -13.32 -10.18
CA THR A 269 -15.02 -11.87 -10.43
C THR A 269 -14.26 -11.05 -9.39
N GLY A 270 -13.54 -11.68 -8.46
CA GLY A 270 -12.82 -11.07 -7.35
C GLY A 270 -11.73 -11.99 -6.80
N LEU A 271 -11.12 -11.60 -5.69
CA LEU A 271 -10.18 -12.45 -4.97
C LEU A 271 -10.91 -13.64 -4.34
N ASP A 272 -10.20 -14.75 -4.18
CA ASP A 272 -10.71 -15.93 -3.47
C ASP A 272 -11.03 -15.62 -1.99
N TYR A 273 -12.07 -16.25 -1.44
CA TYR A 273 -12.51 -16.05 -0.05
C TYR A 273 -11.37 -16.32 0.95
N GLY A 274 -10.62 -17.41 0.77
CA GLY A 274 -9.49 -17.77 1.63
C GLY A 274 -8.37 -16.73 1.56
N TYR A 275 -8.14 -16.13 0.39
CA TYR A 275 -7.16 -15.05 0.24
C TYR A 275 -7.63 -13.73 0.86
N ILE A 276 -8.91 -13.37 0.69
CA ILE A 276 -9.51 -12.17 1.31
C ILE A 276 -9.40 -12.27 2.84
N THR A 277 -9.80 -13.41 3.40
CA THR A 277 -9.88 -13.68 4.83
C THR A 277 -8.58 -14.25 5.42
N GLN A 278 -7.50 -14.31 4.64
CA GLN A 278 -6.21 -14.88 5.05
C GLN A 278 -5.70 -14.26 6.36
N TYR A 279 -5.81 -12.93 6.48
CA TYR A 279 -5.52 -12.20 7.71
C TYR A 279 -6.83 -11.77 8.37
N SER A 280 -7.46 -12.75 9.03
CA SER A 280 -8.63 -12.54 9.88
C SER A 280 -8.21 -12.45 11.33
N TYR A 281 -8.74 -11.47 12.04
CA TYR A 281 -8.41 -11.25 13.44
C TYR A 281 -9.20 -12.23 14.32
N ALA A 282 -8.55 -12.95 15.24
CA ALA A 282 -9.29 -13.81 16.15
C ALA A 282 -10.16 -12.96 17.11
N LYS A 283 -11.31 -13.48 17.56
CA LYS A 283 -12.22 -12.71 18.43
C LYS A 283 -11.51 -12.25 19.70
N LEU A 284 -10.78 -13.16 20.35
CA LEU A 284 -9.98 -12.87 21.54
C LEU A 284 -8.76 -11.98 21.23
N GLU A 285 -8.28 -11.96 19.99
CA GLU A 285 -7.20 -11.04 19.59
C GLU A 285 -7.62 -9.57 19.69
N THR A 286 -8.93 -9.26 19.79
CA THR A 286 -9.45 -7.90 20.11
C THR A 286 -8.81 -7.29 21.34
N PHE A 287 -8.39 -8.11 22.32
CA PHE A 287 -7.71 -7.63 23.52
C PHE A 287 -6.28 -7.12 23.23
N ASN A 288 -5.63 -7.52 22.13
CA ASN A 288 -4.32 -6.95 21.71
C ASN A 288 -4.39 -5.44 21.50
N LEU A 289 -5.58 -4.85 21.25
CA LEU A 289 -5.73 -3.40 21.08
C LEU A 289 -5.34 -2.62 22.34
N PHE A 290 -5.39 -3.25 23.53
CA PHE A 290 -5.07 -2.62 24.82
C PHE A 290 -4.31 -3.51 25.81
N ILE A 291 -3.93 -4.73 25.44
CA ILE A 291 -2.96 -5.59 26.14
C ILE A 291 -1.93 -6.04 25.09
N PRO A 292 -0.70 -5.51 25.06
CA PRO A 292 0.15 -5.58 23.87
C PRO A 292 0.41 -7.00 23.38
N ARG A 293 0.90 -7.92 24.22
CA ARG A 293 1.16 -9.32 23.81
C ARG A 293 0.08 -10.30 24.28
N PHE A 294 -1.20 -9.96 24.11
CA PHE A 294 -2.30 -10.83 24.54
C PHE A 294 -2.33 -12.17 23.77
N MET A 295 -2.10 -12.14 22.45
CA MET A 295 -1.88 -13.34 21.62
C MET A 295 -0.39 -13.62 21.35
N GLY A 296 0.49 -13.21 22.26
CA GLY A 296 1.92 -13.11 21.98
C GLY A 296 2.25 -11.84 21.19
N GLY A 297 3.51 -11.72 20.77
CA GLY A 297 4.02 -10.54 20.09
C GLY A 297 4.04 -10.67 18.57
N GLY A 298 5.20 -10.42 17.97
CA GLY A 298 5.43 -10.74 16.56
C GLY A 298 5.41 -12.26 16.29
N THR A 299 5.30 -12.65 15.03
CA THR A 299 5.39 -14.07 14.62
C THR A 299 6.69 -14.68 15.08
N ILE A 300 7.76 -13.90 15.02
CA ILE A 300 9.07 -14.24 15.55
C ILE A 300 9.49 -13.08 16.46
N GLU A 301 9.95 -13.38 17.67
CA GLU A 301 10.63 -12.42 18.55
C GLU A 301 11.92 -13.01 19.10
N GLU A 302 12.86 -12.12 19.43
CA GLU A 302 14.02 -12.46 20.25
C GLU A 302 13.60 -12.50 21.73
N LEU A 303 13.86 -13.62 22.39
CA LEU A 303 13.65 -13.80 23.82
C LEU A 303 14.95 -13.65 24.60
N GLY A 304 14.86 -12.97 25.74
CA GLY A 304 15.96 -12.74 26.64
C GLY A 304 16.41 -14.00 27.39
N ALA A 305 17.56 -13.88 28.06
CA ALA A 305 18.11 -14.95 28.88
C ALA A 305 17.23 -15.32 30.09
N ASP A 306 16.27 -14.47 30.46
CA ASP A 306 15.28 -14.69 31.51
C ASP A 306 14.05 -15.49 31.04
N SER A 307 13.92 -15.79 29.75
CA SER A 307 12.79 -16.57 29.21
C SER A 307 12.88 -18.06 29.56
N ASN A 308 11.72 -18.69 29.70
CA ASN A 308 11.59 -20.13 29.93
C ASN A 308 12.22 -20.92 28.77
N PHE A 309 12.01 -20.47 27.53
CA PHE A 309 12.61 -21.05 26.33
C PHE A 309 14.14 -21.02 26.36
N TYR A 310 14.73 -19.87 26.71
CA TYR A 310 16.19 -19.77 26.82
C TYR A 310 16.72 -20.69 27.93
N GLN A 311 16.12 -20.65 29.13
CA GLN A 311 16.57 -21.44 30.28
C GLN A 311 16.52 -22.94 29.98
N PHE A 312 15.43 -23.38 29.37
CA PHE A 312 15.24 -24.76 28.95
C PHE A 312 16.35 -25.26 28.00
N ILE A 313 16.75 -24.46 27.00
CA ILE A 313 17.86 -24.82 26.11
C ILE A 313 19.19 -24.72 26.85
N ALA A 314 19.38 -23.68 27.66
CA ALA A 314 20.65 -23.43 28.34
C ALA A 314 21.03 -24.59 29.28
N GLU A 315 20.04 -25.19 29.95
CA GLU A 315 20.21 -26.37 30.80
C GLU A 315 20.62 -27.63 30.02
N ARG A 316 20.22 -27.74 28.74
CA ARG A 316 20.40 -28.97 27.93
C ARG A 316 21.55 -28.90 26.92
N ALA A 317 21.74 -27.75 26.30
CA ALA A 317 22.66 -27.53 25.17
C ALA A 317 23.63 -26.36 25.41
N GLY A 318 23.57 -25.71 26.58
CA GLY A 318 24.45 -24.63 26.97
C GLY A 318 24.02 -23.24 26.47
N LYS A 319 24.58 -22.20 27.10
CA LYS A 319 24.18 -20.79 26.92
C LYS A 319 24.33 -20.28 25.47
N LYS A 320 25.35 -20.74 24.74
CA LYS A 320 25.57 -20.31 23.36
C LYS A 320 24.45 -20.77 22.43
N VAL A 321 24.08 -22.05 22.52
CA VAL A 321 22.98 -22.61 21.73
C VAL A 321 21.65 -21.95 22.13
N ALA A 322 21.41 -21.76 23.43
CA ALA A 322 20.24 -21.05 23.91
C ALA A 322 20.13 -19.63 23.33
N SER A 323 21.23 -18.89 23.30
CA SER A 323 21.25 -17.53 22.73
C SER A 323 20.96 -17.52 21.23
N ASP A 324 21.45 -18.49 20.47
CA ASP A 324 21.21 -18.53 19.02
C ASP A 324 19.77 -18.93 18.70
N TYR A 325 19.20 -19.91 19.40
CA TYR A 325 17.81 -20.32 19.23
C TYR A 325 16.82 -19.26 19.73
N SER A 326 17.15 -18.54 20.80
CA SER A 326 16.25 -17.53 21.37
C SER A 326 16.12 -16.27 20.51
N LYS A 327 16.91 -16.10 19.44
CA LYS A 327 16.76 -14.99 18.49
C LYS A 327 15.53 -15.12 17.59
N GLN A 328 14.97 -16.33 17.45
CA GLN A 328 13.89 -16.61 16.51
C GLN A 328 12.80 -17.50 17.12
N VAL A 329 12.17 -17.02 18.20
CA VAL A 329 11.11 -17.77 18.88
C VAL A 329 9.74 -17.38 18.33
N LEU A 330 8.94 -18.38 17.98
CA LEU A 330 7.55 -18.20 17.57
C LEU A 330 6.68 -17.76 18.75
N THR A 331 6.54 -16.46 19.03
CA THR A 331 5.75 -16.00 20.20
C THR A 331 4.27 -15.82 19.89
N TYR A 332 3.92 -15.39 18.68
CA TYR A 332 2.53 -15.24 18.26
C TYR A 332 1.81 -16.59 18.05
N TRP A 333 0.70 -16.77 18.76
CA TRP A 333 -0.09 -18.01 18.76
C TRP A 333 -1.51 -17.84 18.19
N GLY A 334 -1.82 -16.70 17.59
CA GLY A 334 -3.12 -16.48 16.95
C GLY A 334 -3.24 -17.07 15.53
N ASP A 335 -4.41 -16.84 14.92
CA ASP A 335 -4.83 -17.45 13.66
C ASP A 335 -4.22 -16.82 12.40
N GLN A 336 -3.48 -15.72 12.53
CA GLN A 336 -2.89 -15.02 11.38
C GLN A 336 -1.59 -15.73 10.90
N PRO A 337 -1.33 -15.73 9.58
CA PRO A 337 -0.18 -16.45 9.02
C PRO A 337 1.16 -15.77 9.31
N ILE A 338 1.20 -14.44 9.34
CA ILE A 338 2.36 -13.63 9.71
C ILE A 338 1.83 -12.34 10.33
N VAL A 339 2.43 -11.94 11.43
CA VAL A 339 2.16 -10.72 12.20
C VAL A 339 3.52 -10.15 12.60
N GLU A 340 3.84 -8.94 12.16
CA GLU A 340 5.08 -8.27 12.58
C GLU A 340 5.04 -7.91 14.06
N ALA A 341 3.87 -7.49 14.55
CA ALA A 341 3.64 -7.08 15.92
C ALA A 341 2.14 -6.85 16.20
N PRO A 342 1.74 -6.79 17.48
CA PRO A 342 0.34 -6.61 17.86
C PRO A 342 -0.22 -5.24 17.43
N ALA A 343 -1.52 -5.21 17.12
CA ALA A 343 -2.27 -3.99 16.76
C ALA A 343 -2.59 -3.11 17.98
N TYR A 344 -1.59 -2.84 18.82
CA TYR A 344 -1.76 -2.13 20.09
C TYR A 344 -2.03 -0.62 19.87
N ILE A 345 -3.10 -0.09 20.48
CA ILE A 345 -3.45 1.34 20.42
C ILE A 345 -3.03 2.07 21.71
N GLY A 346 -2.89 1.35 22.82
CA GLY A 346 -2.54 1.92 24.13
C GLY A 346 -3.59 1.67 25.20
N ALA A 347 -3.18 1.12 26.33
CA ALA A 347 -4.04 0.90 27.49
C ALA A 347 -4.52 2.23 28.07
N VAL A 348 -3.64 3.23 28.13
CA VAL A 348 -3.98 4.58 28.63
C VAL A 348 -5.00 5.26 27.71
N ILE A 349 -4.87 5.07 26.40
CA ILE A 349 -5.76 5.66 25.40
C ILE A 349 -7.13 4.99 25.42
N PHE A 350 -7.19 3.66 25.51
CA PHE A 350 -8.47 2.95 25.68
C PHE A 350 -9.18 3.31 26.98
N PHE A 351 -8.44 3.50 28.07
CA PHE A 351 -9.02 4.01 29.31
C PHE A 351 -9.70 5.36 29.11
N PHE A 352 -9.03 6.29 28.43
CA PHE A 352 -9.63 7.59 28.10
C PHE A 352 -10.77 7.48 27.09
N PHE A 353 -10.74 6.52 26.18
CA PHE A 353 -11.86 6.22 25.28
C PHE A 353 -13.12 5.83 26.07
N PHE A 354 -13.00 4.93 27.06
CA PHE A 354 -14.13 4.59 27.93
C PHE A 354 -14.57 5.77 28.81
N LEU A 355 -13.64 6.57 29.32
CA LEU A 355 -13.98 7.85 29.96
C LEU A 355 -14.79 8.75 29.01
N GLY A 356 -14.40 8.83 27.74
CA GLY A 356 -15.12 9.54 26.69
C GLY A 356 -16.51 8.98 26.42
N ILE A 357 -16.71 7.66 26.45
CA ILE A 357 -18.03 7.03 26.31
C ILE A 357 -18.99 7.52 27.40
N PHE A 358 -18.52 7.59 28.64
CA PHE A 358 -19.35 7.97 29.78
C PHE A 358 -19.54 9.49 29.92
N LEU A 359 -18.58 10.29 29.43
CA LEU A 359 -18.58 11.74 29.66
C LEU A 359 -19.01 12.56 28.43
N VAL A 360 -18.65 12.14 27.22
CA VAL A 360 -19.00 12.86 25.99
C VAL A 360 -20.46 12.58 25.63
N LYS A 361 -21.22 13.64 25.34
CA LYS A 361 -22.62 13.56 24.96
C LYS A 361 -22.83 13.82 23.47
N GLY A 362 -23.97 13.36 22.96
CA GLY A 362 -24.43 13.67 21.61
C GLY A 362 -23.75 12.89 20.48
N ARG A 363 -23.80 13.49 19.29
CA ARG A 363 -23.54 12.85 18.00
C ARG A 363 -22.11 12.37 17.84
N LEU A 364 -21.14 13.14 18.34
CA LEU A 364 -19.71 12.82 18.23
C LEU A 364 -19.38 11.46 18.85
N LYS A 365 -19.91 11.18 20.06
CA LYS A 365 -19.74 9.87 20.68
C LYS A 365 -20.38 8.76 19.85
N GLN A 366 -21.60 8.97 19.38
CA GLN A 366 -22.39 7.93 18.70
C GLN A 366 -21.67 7.36 17.49
N TRP A 367 -21.19 8.22 16.58
CA TRP A 367 -20.53 7.74 15.37
C TRP A 367 -19.12 7.18 15.65
N LEU A 368 -18.36 7.76 16.59
CA LEU A 368 -17.03 7.26 16.96
C LEU A 368 -17.09 5.85 17.56
N VAL A 369 -18.06 5.61 18.46
CA VAL A 369 -18.28 4.28 19.03
C VAL A 369 -18.78 3.30 17.96
N ALA A 370 -19.74 3.72 17.14
CA ALA A 370 -20.27 2.88 16.06
C ALA A 370 -19.18 2.49 15.04
N ALA A 371 -18.33 3.43 14.62
CA ALA A 371 -17.24 3.17 13.69
C ALA A 371 -16.16 2.26 14.30
N THR A 372 -15.84 2.44 15.58
CA THR A 372 -14.91 1.56 16.31
C THR A 372 -15.44 0.13 16.36
N ILE A 373 -16.69 -0.07 16.81
CA ILE A 373 -17.32 -1.40 16.89
C ILE A 373 -17.42 -2.04 15.51
N PHE A 374 -17.88 -1.28 14.50
CA PHE A 374 -17.97 -1.74 13.12
C PHE A 374 -16.63 -2.26 12.60
N SER A 375 -15.56 -1.50 12.81
CA SER A 375 -14.22 -1.90 12.35
C SER A 375 -13.72 -3.16 13.05
N ILE A 376 -13.93 -3.30 14.36
CA ILE A 376 -13.52 -4.51 15.10
C ILE A 376 -14.29 -5.73 14.59
N ILE A 377 -15.61 -5.63 14.44
CA ILE A 377 -16.45 -6.73 13.95
C ILE A 377 -16.03 -7.17 12.54
N LEU A 378 -15.80 -6.22 11.63
CA LEU A 378 -15.39 -6.52 10.26
C LEU A 378 -13.97 -7.11 10.19
N SER A 379 -13.10 -6.74 11.14
CA SER A 379 -11.73 -7.26 11.24
C SER A 379 -11.68 -8.76 11.57
N TRP A 380 -12.74 -9.32 12.15
CA TRP A 380 -12.79 -10.74 12.52
C TRP A 380 -12.83 -11.67 11.29
N GLY A 381 -13.23 -11.20 10.12
CA GLY A 381 -13.12 -11.97 8.87
C GLY A 381 -13.79 -13.33 8.94
N ARG A 382 -13.04 -14.41 8.67
CA ARG A 382 -13.55 -15.80 8.73
C ARG A 382 -14.04 -16.20 10.12
N ASN A 383 -13.63 -15.50 11.18
CA ASN A 383 -14.14 -15.74 12.53
C ASN A 383 -15.58 -15.18 12.72
N PHE A 384 -16.12 -14.47 11.73
CA PHE A 384 -17.52 -14.06 11.66
C PHE A 384 -18.05 -14.09 10.20
N GLU A 385 -18.16 -15.30 9.65
CA GLU A 385 -18.51 -15.53 8.24
C GLU A 385 -19.80 -14.85 7.78
N GLY A 386 -20.84 -14.80 8.61
CA GLY A 386 -22.12 -14.20 8.23
C GLY A 386 -22.01 -12.74 7.74
N ILE A 387 -21.24 -11.91 8.45
CA ILE A 387 -20.98 -10.51 8.03
C ILE A 387 -19.97 -10.49 6.89
N THR A 388 -18.93 -11.31 6.97
CA THR A 388 -17.84 -11.32 5.98
C THR A 388 -18.35 -11.72 4.59
N ASN A 389 -19.19 -12.75 4.48
CA ASN A 389 -19.82 -13.17 3.23
C ASN A 389 -20.74 -12.09 2.67
N PHE A 390 -21.57 -11.47 3.52
CA PHE A 390 -22.41 -10.35 3.09
C PHE A 390 -21.58 -9.21 2.46
N PHE A 391 -20.45 -8.86 3.07
CA PHE A 391 -19.57 -7.83 2.53
C PHE A 391 -18.88 -8.27 1.23
N ILE A 392 -18.42 -9.51 1.14
CA ILE A 392 -17.76 -10.04 -0.07
C ILE A 392 -18.73 -10.10 -1.25
N ASP A 393 -19.97 -10.52 -1.00
CA ASP A 393 -20.95 -10.81 -2.05
C ASP A 393 -21.70 -9.55 -2.52
N TYR A 394 -22.00 -8.61 -1.59
CA TYR A 394 -22.91 -7.50 -1.89
C TYR A 394 -22.28 -6.10 -1.79
N VAL A 395 -21.19 -5.93 -1.05
CA VAL A 395 -20.61 -4.58 -0.86
C VAL A 395 -19.63 -4.28 -2.00
N PRO A 396 -19.85 -3.22 -2.80
CA PRO A 396 -19.05 -2.94 -3.99
C PRO A 396 -17.56 -2.87 -3.69
N LEU A 397 -16.73 -3.44 -4.56
CA LEU A 397 -15.27 -3.44 -4.48
C LEU A 397 -14.66 -4.15 -3.25
N TYR A 398 -15.44 -4.63 -2.28
CA TYR A 398 -14.90 -5.26 -1.07
C TYR A 398 -14.09 -6.51 -1.40
N ASN A 399 -14.58 -7.34 -2.33
CA ASN A 399 -13.91 -8.54 -2.83
C ASN A 399 -12.64 -8.28 -3.67
N LYS A 400 -12.17 -7.03 -3.77
CA LYS A 400 -10.92 -6.64 -4.43
C LYS A 400 -9.75 -6.47 -3.46
N PHE A 401 -10.02 -6.54 -2.15
CA PHE A 401 -9.02 -6.30 -1.11
C PHE A 401 -8.73 -7.58 -0.31
N ARG A 402 -7.50 -7.72 0.18
CA ARG A 402 -7.08 -8.79 1.09
C ARG A 402 -6.86 -8.25 2.49
N ALA A 403 -6.72 -9.16 3.45
CA ALA A 403 -6.35 -8.84 4.83
C ALA A 403 -7.37 -7.93 5.52
N VAL A 404 -8.56 -8.50 5.76
CA VAL A 404 -9.70 -7.83 6.40
C VAL A 404 -9.37 -7.22 7.76
N SER A 405 -8.40 -7.75 8.50
CA SER A 405 -7.95 -7.17 9.79
C SER A 405 -7.53 -5.70 9.68
N SER A 406 -7.04 -5.27 8.52
CA SER A 406 -6.54 -3.90 8.31
C SER A 406 -7.60 -2.79 8.39
N ILE A 407 -8.90 -3.12 8.43
CA ILE A 407 -9.99 -2.17 8.74
C ILE A 407 -9.84 -1.55 10.14
N GLN A 408 -9.10 -2.18 11.05
CA GLN A 408 -8.83 -1.69 12.41
C GLN A 408 -8.18 -0.31 12.45
N VAL A 409 -7.60 0.17 11.35
CA VAL A 409 -7.17 1.56 11.23
C VAL A 409 -8.27 2.58 11.53
N VAL A 410 -9.54 2.21 11.30
CA VAL A 410 -10.69 3.03 11.69
C VAL A 410 -10.83 3.10 13.22
N ALA A 411 -10.60 2.00 13.94
CA ALA A 411 -10.53 2.02 15.41
C ALA A 411 -9.32 2.82 15.89
N GLU A 412 -8.15 2.66 15.28
CA GLU A 412 -6.94 3.45 15.58
C GLU A 412 -7.12 4.95 15.39
N LEU A 413 -8.03 5.36 14.51
CA LEU A 413 -8.43 6.76 14.36
C LEU A 413 -9.48 7.15 15.40
N CYS A 414 -10.57 6.39 15.53
CA CYS A 414 -11.74 6.78 16.33
C CYS A 414 -11.48 6.72 17.84
N VAL A 415 -10.69 5.74 18.30
CA VAL A 415 -10.40 5.54 19.73
C VAL A 415 -9.63 6.74 20.31
N PRO A 416 -8.51 7.19 19.73
CA PRO A 416 -7.83 8.41 20.18
C PRO A 416 -8.70 9.68 20.10
N ILE A 417 -9.56 9.82 19.08
CA ILE A 417 -10.45 10.99 18.98
C ILE A 417 -11.39 11.06 20.18
N LEU A 418 -12.11 9.97 20.48
CA LEU A 418 -13.04 9.96 21.61
C LEU A 418 -12.31 10.05 22.96
N ALA A 419 -11.11 9.47 23.07
CA ALA A 419 -10.26 9.60 24.24
C ALA A 419 -9.92 11.07 24.55
N VAL A 420 -9.47 11.83 23.56
CA VAL A 420 -9.12 13.25 23.71
C VAL A 420 -10.36 14.11 23.94
N LEU A 421 -11.49 13.79 23.32
CA LEU A 421 -12.77 14.45 23.62
C LEU A 421 -13.23 14.17 25.06
N GLY A 422 -13.02 12.96 25.57
CA GLY A 422 -13.25 12.62 26.97
C GLY A 422 -12.40 13.46 27.92
N LEU A 423 -11.10 13.60 27.63
CA LEU A 423 -10.22 14.50 28.39
C LEU A 423 -10.65 15.97 28.27
N LYS A 424 -11.02 16.43 27.07
CA LYS A 424 -11.53 17.81 26.87
C LYS A 424 -12.71 18.09 27.80
N GLU A 425 -13.68 17.17 27.87
CA GLU A 425 -14.84 17.33 28.75
C GLU A 425 -14.43 17.24 30.24
N PHE A 426 -13.52 16.33 30.59
CA PHE A 426 -13.03 16.19 31.96
C PHE A 426 -12.34 17.45 32.49
N PHE A 427 -11.55 18.11 31.65
CA PHE A 427 -10.85 19.37 31.96
C PHE A 427 -11.74 20.61 31.77
N SER A 428 -12.92 20.49 31.16
CA SER A 428 -13.86 21.60 30.97
C SER A 428 -14.33 22.16 32.30
N LYS A 429 -14.64 23.45 32.40
CA LYS A 429 -15.31 24.00 33.59
C LYS A 429 -16.82 23.79 33.58
N GLU A 430 -17.38 23.39 32.44
CA GLU A 430 -18.82 23.32 32.21
C GLU A 430 -19.46 22.08 32.83
N SER A 431 -18.76 20.94 32.88
CA SER A 431 -19.29 19.70 33.47
C SER A 431 -19.14 19.67 34.98
N ALA A 432 -20.18 19.19 35.66
CA ALA A 432 -20.23 19.10 37.10
C ALA A 432 -19.17 18.14 37.65
N LYS A 433 -18.57 18.49 38.79
CA LYS A 433 -17.54 17.66 39.45
C LYS A 433 -18.03 16.25 39.78
N LEU A 434 -19.31 16.11 40.16
CA LEU A 434 -19.96 14.82 40.43
C LEU A 434 -20.05 13.95 39.17
N GLU A 435 -20.45 14.53 38.04
CA GLU A 435 -20.55 13.82 36.75
C GLU A 435 -19.18 13.29 36.30
N LYS A 436 -18.13 14.10 36.45
CA LYS A 436 -16.75 13.69 36.14
C LYS A 436 -16.25 12.57 37.03
N LEU A 437 -16.54 12.64 38.33
CA LEU A 437 -16.16 11.60 39.28
C LEU A 437 -16.88 10.29 38.97
N GLU A 438 -18.16 10.35 38.62
CA GLU A 438 -18.96 9.18 38.26
C GLU A 438 -18.50 8.55 36.95
N ALA A 439 -18.23 9.37 35.92
CA ALA A 439 -17.66 8.90 34.66
C ALA A 439 -16.28 8.27 34.87
N LEU A 440 -15.43 8.86 35.73
CA LEU A 440 -14.11 8.31 36.06
C LEU A 440 -14.22 6.95 36.75
N LYS A 441 -15.10 6.81 37.74
CA LYS A 441 -15.35 5.52 38.42
C LYS A 441 -15.83 4.46 37.44
N LYS A 442 -16.81 4.79 36.60
CA LYS A 442 -17.33 3.88 35.58
C LYS A 442 -16.25 3.47 34.59
N ALA A 443 -15.42 4.42 34.12
CA ALA A 443 -14.32 4.13 33.21
C ALA A 443 -13.28 3.19 33.83
N VAL A 444 -12.86 3.45 35.07
CA VAL A 444 -11.88 2.59 35.78
C VAL A 444 -12.46 1.19 35.99
N LEU A 445 -13.66 1.09 36.58
CA LEU A 445 -14.27 -0.20 36.89
C LEU A 445 -14.57 -1.02 35.64
N PHE A 446 -15.19 -0.40 34.63
CA PHE A 446 -15.52 -1.09 33.38
C PHE A 446 -14.27 -1.54 32.65
N PHE A 447 -13.28 -0.66 32.47
CA PHE A 447 -12.12 -0.99 31.66
C PHE A 447 -11.13 -1.93 32.37
N ALA A 448 -10.89 -1.75 33.67
CA ALA A 448 -10.12 -2.72 34.44
C ALA A 448 -10.82 -4.08 34.49
N GLY A 449 -12.16 -4.09 34.66
CA GLY A 449 -12.97 -5.30 34.56
C GLY A 449 -12.84 -5.97 33.19
N LEU A 450 -12.86 -5.21 32.09
CA LEU A 450 -12.67 -5.73 30.74
C LEU A 450 -11.29 -6.37 30.56
N ILE A 451 -10.22 -5.76 31.09
CA ILE A 451 -8.87 -6.34 31.07
C ILE A 451 -8.82 -7.67 31.83
N ILE A 452 -9.41 -7.73 33.03
CA ILE A 452 -9.46 -8.95 33.86
C ILE A 452 -10.28 -10.05 33.17
N VAL A 453 -11.43 -9.70 32.58
CA VAL A 453 -12.25 -10.64 31.80
C VAL A 453 -11.48 -11.16 30.60
N GLY A 454 -10.79 -10.29 29.85
CA GLY A 454 -9.94 -10.69 28.73
C GLY A 454 -8.88 -11.70 29.15
N PHE A 455 -8.15 -11.39 30.23
CA PHE A 455 -7.15 -12.29 30.80
C PHE A 455 -7.75 -13.64 31.18
N GLY A 456 -8.91 -13.65 31.86
CA GLY A 456 -9.64 -14.86 32.21
C GLY A 456 -10.07 -15.67 30.98
N LEU A 457 -10.58 -15.01 29.94
CA LEU A 457 -10.96 -15.66 28.69
C LEU A 457 -9.76 -16.29 27.98
N ALA A 458 -8.62 -15.62 27.91
CA ALA A 458 -7.40 -16.21 27.36
C ALA A 458 -6.90 -17.40 28.19
N HIS A 459 -7.04 -17.35 29.52
CA HIS A 459 -6.62 -18.47 30.37
C HIS A 459 -7.53 -19.69 30.25
N VAL A 460 -8.84 -19.47 30.07
CA VAL A 460 -9.84 -20.55 29.98
C VAL A 460 -9.94 -21.13 28.56
N PHE A 461 -9.84 -20.29 27.53
CA PHE A 461 -10.07 -20.68 26.13
C PHE A 461 -8.82 -20.61 25.25
N GLY A 462 -7.71 -20.05 25.75
CA GLY A 462 -6.46 -19.99 25.01
C GLY A 462 -5.72 -21.31 25.07
N GLY A 463 -5.48 -21.93 23.92
CA GLY A 463 -4.60 -23.10 23.81
C GLY A 463 -3.12 -22.73 23.96
N PHE A 464 -2.76 -21.45 23.75
CA PHE A 464 -1.37 -20.96 23.70
C PHE A 464 -0.47 -21.68 22.68
N GLU A 465 -1.03 -22.52 21.82
CA GLU A 465 -0.39 -23.15 20.66
C GLU A 465 -0.72 -22.36 19.40
N GLY A 466 0.28 -22.19 18.53
CA GLY A 466 0.18 -21.47 17.27
C GLY A 466 0.28 -22.40 16.06
N LEU A 467 -0.19 -21.92 14.91
CA LEU A 467 -0.26 -22.64 13.63
C LEU A 467 1.09 -23.25 13.15
N ARG A 468 2.21 -22.71 13.63
CA ARG A 468 3.58 -23.03 13.18
C ARG A 468 4.33 -23.94 14.15
N ASP A 469 3.80 -24.13 15.35
CA ASP A 469 4.53 -24.79 16.44
C ASP A 469 4.83 -26.24 16.14
N ALA A 470 3.87 -26.97 15.58
CA ALA A 470 4.03 -28.38 15.25
C ALA A 470 5.16 -28.61 14.23
N GLN A 471 5.45 -27.64 13.36
CA GLN A 471 6.54 -27.76 12.39
C GLN A 471 7.91 -27.50 13.02
N GLN A 472 8.00 -26.60 14.01
CA GLN A 472 9.28 -26.12 14.53
C GLN A 472 9.69 -26.80 15.85
N TYR A 473 8.74 -27.23 16.68
CA TYR A 473 9.01 -27.68 18.05
C TYR A 473 8.60 -29.12 18.35
N SER A 474 8.00 -29.84 17.39
CA SER A 474 7.52 -31.22 17.62
C SER A 474 8.62 -32.26 17.78
N GLU A 475 9.83 -31.98 17.26
CA GLU A 475 10.94 -32.95 17.28
C GLU A 475 11.67 -33.04 18.64
N ILE A 476 11.55 -32.01 19.49
CA ILE A 476 12.28 -31.92 20.77
C ILE A 476 11.28 -31.89 21.94
N PRO A 477 11.22 -32.94 22.78
CA PRO A 477 10.32 -32.98 23.93
C PRO A 477 10.55 -31.83 24.92
N GLY A 478 9.48 -31.14 25.29
CA GLY A 478 9.49 -30.01 26.24
C GLY A 478 9.67 -28.63 25.59
N PHE A 479 9.96 -28.58 24.28
CA PHE A 479 10.34 -27.33 23.63
C PHE A 479 9.13 -26.41 23.45
N LEU A 480 8.02 -26.99 22.99
CA LEU A 480 6.73 -26.30 22.86
C LEU A 480 6.23 -25.81 24.23
N GLU A 481 6.39 -26.62 25.28
CA GLU A 481 5.97 -26.28 26.64
C GLU A 481 6.72 -25.06 27.16
N ALA A 482 8.02 -24.94 26.87
CA ALA A 482 8.82 -23.76 27.23
C ALA A 482 8.33 -22.50 26.49
N VAL A 483 8.00 -22.61 25.20
CA VAL A 483 7.39 -21.51 24.43
C VAL A 483 6.02 -21.12 24.98
N ILE A 484 5.17 -22.10 25.32
CA ILE A 484 3.85 -21.88 25.93
C ILE A 484 3.98 -21.17 27.27
N ALA A 485 4.98 -21.53 28.09
CA ALA A 485 5.26 -20.86 29.35
C ALA A 485 5.59 -19.37 29.12
N ASP A 486 6.47 -19.06 28.16
CA ASP A 486 6.77 -17.67 27.81
C ASP A 486 5.54 -16.90 27.31
N ARG A 487 4.69 -17.53 26.49
CA ARG A 487 3.44 -16.90 26.02
C ARG A 487 2.48 -16.56 27.18
N LYS A 488 2.39 -17.43 28.19
CA LYS A 488 1.60 -17.18 29.40
C LYS A 488 2.20 -16.04 30.24
N ASP A 489 3.52 -16.01 30.39
CA ASP A 489 4.23 -14.94 31.11
C ASP A 489 4.09 -13.59 30.41
N MET A 490 4.13 -13.58 29.07
CA MET A 490 3.84 -12.39 28.26
C MET A 490 2.43 -11.88 28.49
N LEU A 491 1.42 -12.75 28.41
CA LEU A 491 0.03 -12.38 28.66
C LEU A 491 -0.15 -11.81 30.08
N PHE A 492 0.43 -12.47 31.08
CA PHE A 492 0.32 -12.03 32.48
C PHE A 492 0.98 -10.66 32.72
N SER A 493 2.25 -10.52 32.31
CA SER A 493 3.03 -9.29 32.49
C SER A 493 2.39 -8.09 31.77
N ASP A 494 1.94 -8.26 30.53
CA ASP A 494 1.34 -7.19 29.75
C ASP A 494 -0.10 -6.85 30.23
N THR A 495 -0.82 -7.82 30.81
CA THR A 495 -2.11 -7.59 31.50
C THR A 495 -1.90 -6.74 32.76
N LEU A 496 -0.95 -7.11 33.61
CA LEU A 496 -0.64 -6.37 34.84
C LEU A 496 -0.17 -4.95 34.51
N ARG A 497 0.72 -4.81 33.52
CA ARG A 497 1.16 -3.51 33.00
C ARG A 497 -0.03 -2.64 32.61
N SER A 498 -0.97 -3.19 31.83
CA SER A 498 -2.15 -2.45 31.37
C SER A 498 -3.04 -2.00 32.53
N LEU A 499 -3.29 -2.88 33.52
CA LEU A 499 -4.01 -2.52 34.75
C LEU A 499 -3.33 -1.40 35.53
N LEU A 500 -2.02 -1.49 35.74
CA LEU A 500 -1.25 -0.46 36.45
C LEU A 500 -1.35 0.90 35.75
N LEU A 501 -1.23 0.93 34.42
CA LEU A 501 -1.38 2.16 33.63
C LEU A 501 -2.78 2.77 33.77
N VAL A 502 -3.83 1.96 33.80
CA VAL A 502 -5.21 2.41 34.04
C VAL A 502 -5.35 3.03 35.43
N PHE A 503 -4.85 2.36 36.47
CA PHE A 503 -4.94 2.87 37.83
C PHE A 503 -4.14 4.15 38.04
N ILE A 504 -2.93 4.25 37.49
CA ILE A 504 -2.12 5.47 37.54
C ILE A 504 -2.83 6.62 36.81
N SER A 505 -3.38 6.37 35.61
CA SER A 505 -4.15 7.36 34.85
C SER A 505 -5.37 7.85 35.63
N GLY A 506 -6.12 6.91 36.21
CA GLY A 506 -7.28 7.20 37.05
C GLY A 506 -6.91 8.00 38.31
N ALA A 507 -5.80 7.67 38.96
CA ALA A 507 -5.30 8.39 40.13
C ALA A 507 -4.91 9.83 39.80
N ILE A 508 -4.24 10.08 38.67
CA ILE A 508 -3.91 11.43 38.20
C ILE A 508 -5.18 12.28 38.00
N LEU A 509 -6.18 11.72 37.31
CA LEU A 509 -7.46 12.40 37.08
C LEU A 509 -8.25 12.62 38.39
N TRP A 510 -8.20 11.67 39.32
CA TRP A 510 -8.84 11.80 40.62
C TRP A 510 -8.17 12.88 41.49
N LEU A 511 -6.83 12.93 41.53
CA LEU A 511 -6.07 13.97 42.24
C LEU A 511 -6.36 15.37 41.67
N LEU A 512 -6.52 15.48 40.35
CA LEU A 512 -6.97 16.70 39.70
C LEU A 512 -8.36 17.13 40.20
N LEU A 513 -9.34 16.21 40.28
CA LEU A 513 -10.66 16.52 40.84
C LEU A 513 -10.60 16.90 42.32
N LYS A 514 -9.65 16.36 43.08
CA LYS A 514 -9.42 16.73 44.49
C LYS A 514 -8.64 18.04 44.65
N ASN A 515 -8.36 18.76 43.56
CA ASN A 515 -7.54 19.98 43.55
C ASN A 515 -6.12 19.79 44.13
N LYS A 516 -5.64 18.54 44.21
CA LYS A 516 -4.27 18.22 44.66
C LYS A 516 -3.25 18.32 43.54
N LEU A 517 -3.71 18.47 42.29
CA LEU A 517 -2.88 18.54 41.09
C LEU A 517 -3.34 19.68 40.20
N LYS A 518 -2.40 20.46 39.65
CA LYS A 518 -2.71 21.53 38.68
C LYS A 518 -3.00 20.92 37.29
N SER A 519 -3.90 21.53 36.53
CA SER A 519 -4.31 21.02 35.21
C SER A 519 -3.14 20.84 34.23
N LEU A 520 -2.20 21.79 34.19
CA LEU A 520 -1.04 21.68 33.30
C LEU A 520 -0.16 20.48 33.66
N LEU A 521 0.12 20.29 34.96
CA LEU A 521 0.93 19.17 35.42
C LEU A 521 0.22 17.84 35.16
N ALA A 522 -1.10 17.77 35.34
CA ALA A 522 -1.89 16.59 34.98
C ALA A 522 -1.75 16.24 33.49
N ILE A 523 -1.87 17.23 32.58
CA ILE A 523 -1.70 17.00 31.14
C ILE A 523 -0.29 16.49 30.82
N VAL A 524 0.75 17.06 31.43
CA VAL A 524 2.14 16.61 31.24
C VAL A 524 2.32 15.17 31.72
N LEU A 525 1.86 14.84 32.93
CA LEU A 525 1.96 13.49 33.48
C LEU A 525 1.22 12.46 32.61
N LEU A 526 0.01 12.78 32.15
CA LEU A 526 -0.74 11.90 31.25
C LEU A 526 -0.04 11.74 29.89
N THR A 527 0.56 12.82 29.36
CA THR A 527 1.34 12.76 28.12
C THR A 527 2.55 11.84 28.29
N VAL A 528 3.30 11.98 29.37
CA VAL A 528 4.45 11.10 29.67
C VAL A 528 4.01 9.66 29.81
N LEU A 529 2.88 9.41 30.48
CA LEU A 529 2.34 8.07 30.65
C LEU A 529 1.90 7.43 29.32
N ILE A 530 1.27 8.19 28.43
CA ILE A 530 0.92 7.74 27.07
C ILE A 530 2.19 7.43 26.26
N LEU A 531 3.20 8.31 26.32
CA LEU A 531 4.45 8.10 25.61
C LEU A 531 5.18 6.86 26.14
N PHE A 532 5.25 6.69 27.45
CA PHE A 532 5.76 5.46 28.06
C PHE A 532 4.97 4.25 27.57
N ASP A 533 3.63 4.33 27.60
CA ASP A 533 2.75 3.24 27.19
C ASP A 533 3.04 2.79 25.74
N LEU A 534 3.06 3.72 24.81
CA LEU A 534 3.22 3.42 23.39
C LEU A 534 4.67 3.13 22.99
N ILE A 535 5.61 4.03 23.33
CA ILE A 535 7.02 3.93 22.89
C ILE A 535 7.69 2.68 23.48
N SER A 536 7.35 2.28 24.70
CA SER A 536 7.92 1.06 25.30
C SER A 536 7.57 -0.20 24.52
N VAL A 537 6.39 -0.26 23.90
CA VAL A 537 5.98 -1.36 23.03
C VAL A 537 6.61 -1.20 21.64
N ASN A 538 6.56 0.00 21.06
CA ASN A 538 7.07 0.25 19.71
C ASN A 538 8.55 -0.10 19.55
N LYS A 539 9.38 0.21 20.57
CA LYS A 539 10.82 -0.08 20.56
C LYS A 539 11.17 -1.58 20.56
N ARG A 540 10.22 -2.46 20.88
CA ARG A 540 10.41 -3.91 20.75
C ARG A 540 10.45 -4.35 19.27
N TYR A 541 9.83 -3.57 18.38
CA TYR A 541 9.58 -3.95 16.99
C TYR A 541 10.26 -3.06 15.97
N VAL A 542 10.36 -1.75 16.25
CA VAL A 542 11.05 -0.79 15.37
C VAL A 542 11.93 0.09 16.25
N ASN A 543 13.23 -0.13 16.18
CA ASN A 543 14.23 0.54 16.99
C ASN A 543 15.44 0.97 16.15
N ALA A 544 16.56 1.30 16.82
CA ALA A 544 17.73 1.87 16.16
C ALA A 544 18.53 0.85 15.34
N ASP A 545 18.40 -0.45 15.63
CA ASP A 545 19.21 -1.51 15.01
C ASP A 545 18.72 -1.90 13.60
N ASP A 546 17.47 -1.54 13.31
CA ASP A 546 16.82 -1.64 12.00
C ASP A 546 17.42 -0.67 10.96
N PHE A 547 18.16 0.34 11.42
CA PHE A 547 18.74 1.37 10.56
C PHE A 547 20.12 1.00 10.06
N LYS A 548 20.30 0.96 8.73
CA LYS A 548 21.57 0.72 8.04
C LYS A 548 22.06 1.98 7.33
N ILE A 549 23.34 2.02 6.95
CA ILE A 549 23.97 3.18 6.27
C ILE A 549 23.32 3.39 4.89
N SER A 550 22.92 4.64 4.56
CA SER A 550 22.15 4.97 3.35
C SER A 550 22.78 4.48 2.04
N ARG A 551 24.11 4.51 1.91
CA ARG A 551 24.80 4.08 0.67
C ARG A 551 24.47 2.63 0.28
N LYS A 552 24.43 1.70 1.25
CA LYS A 552 24.06 0.30 0.99
C LYS A 552 22.60 0.13 0.58
N ILE A 553 21.77 1.13 0.86
CA ILE A 553 20.35 1.14 0.51
C ILE A 553 20.16 1.81 -0.85
N GLU A 554 20.87 2.90 -1.15
CA GLU A 554 20.87 3.69 -2.41
C GLU A 554 21.40 2.96 -3.63
N GLU A 555 22.42 2.13 -3.44
CA GLU A 555 22.93 1.21 -4.46
C GLU A 555 22.77 -0.23 -3.92
N PRO A 556 21.54 -0.78 -3.94
CA PRO A 556 21.29 -2.05 -3.27
C PRO A 556 21.88 -3.24 -4.04
N PHE A 557 22.12 -3.09 -5.34
CA PHE A 557 22.63 -4.13 -6.21
C PHE A 557 24.05 -3.79 -6.68
N LYS A 558 24.94 -4.78 -6.65
CA LYS A 558 26.30 -4.68 -7.19
C LYS A 558 26.41 -5.58 -8.41
N ALA A 559 26.99 -5.05 -9.49
CA ALA A 559 27.22 -5.81 -10.71
C ALA A 559 28.16 -6.99 -10.44
N THR A 560 27.70 -8.18 -10.81
CA THR A 560 28.42 -9.45 -10.77
C THR A 560 29.45 -9.53 -11.90
N ALA A 561 30.24 -10.60 -11.95
CA ALA A 561 31.15 -10.84 -13.08
C ALA A 561 30.37 -11.03 -14.40
N ALA A 562 29.28 -11.80 -14.36
CA ALA A 562 28.36 -11.97 -15.49
C ALA A 562 27.80 -10.62 -15.98
N ASP A 563 27.34 -9.76 -15.06
CA ASP A 563 26.80 -8.44 -15.42
C ASP A 563 27.83 -7.59 -16.16
N LYS A 564 29.08 -7.58 -15.68
CA LYS A 564 30.16 -6.81 -16.30
C LYS A 564 30.48 -7.28 -17.72
N ILE A 565 30.36 -8.57 -18.01
CA ILE A 565 30.54 -9.13 -19.36
C ILE A 565 29.37 -8.69 -20.25
N ILE A 566 28.13 -8.87 -19.77
CA ILE A 566 26.92 -8.52 -20.53
C ILE A 566 26.90 -7.01 -20.86
N LEU A 567 27.28 -6.15 -19.92
CA LEU A 567 27.31 -4.69 -20.10
C LEU A 567 28.30 -4.21 -21.18
N GLN A 568 29.21 -5.07 -21.67
CA GLN A 568 30.08 -4.74 -22.80
C GLN A 568 29.32 -4.75 -24.13
N ASP A 569 28.28 -5.57 -24.25
CA ASP A 569 27.41 -5.59 -25.42
C ASP A 569 26.46 -4.38 -25.41
N LYS A 570 26.54 -3.55 -26.44
CA LYS A 570 25.74 -2.32 -26.59
C LYS A 570 24.54 -2.50 -27.53
N THR A 571 24.31 -3.71 -28.03
CA THR A 571 23.11 -4.02 -28.83
C THR A 571 21.86 -4.08 -27.95
N HIS A 572 20.67 -3.97 -28.55
CA HIS A 572 19.40 -4.16 -27.82
C HIS A 572 19.06 -5.65 -27.74
N PHE A 573 18.96 -6.17 -26.51
CA PHE A 573 18.67 -7.57 -26.20
C PHE A 573 18.08 -7.71 -24.80
N ARG A 574 17.59 -8.90 -24.44
CA ARG A 574 17.12 -9.22 -23.10
C ARG A 574 17.97 -10.25 -22.38
N VAL A 575 17.89 -10.22 -21.04
CA VAL A 575 18.60 -11.12 -20.13
C VAL A 575 17.58 -11.93 -19.32
N VAL A 576 17.84 -13.24 -19.15
CA VAL A 576 17.16 -14.07 -18.14
C VAL A 576 18.16 -14.39 -17.04
N ASN A 577 17.74 -14.27 -15.79
CA ASN A 577 18.55 -14.66 -14.66
C ASN A 577 17.94 -15.89 -13.97
N TYR A 578 18.61 -17.04 -14.08
CA TYR A 578 18.18 -18.29 -13.48
C TYR A 578 18.72 -18.51 -12.06
N THR A 579 19.54 -17.59 -11.55
CA THR A 579 20.10 -17.68 -10.18
C THR A 579 19.16 -17.11 -9.11
N VAL A 580 18.02 -16.56 -9.53
CA VAL A 580 16.98 -15.94 -8.71
C VAL A 580 15.60 -16.32 -9.26
N ASP A 581 14.52 -16.04 -8.53
CA ASP A 581 13.17 -16.14 -9.08
C ASP A 581 12.93 -14.99 -10.08
N PRO A 582 12.84 -15.27 -11.40
CA PRO A 582 12.70 -14.21 -12.41
C PRO A 582 11.42 -13.39 -12.25
N MET A 583 10.39 -13.95 -11.61
CA MET A 583 9.09 -13.29 -11.42
C MET A 583 9.00 -12.44 -10.16
N ASN A 584 10.06 -12.47 -9.33
CA ASN A 584 10.19 -11.73 -8.08
C ASN A 584 11.61 -11.12 -7.91
N ASP A 585 12.24 -10.67 -9.00
CA ASP A 585 13.59 -10.09 -9.00
C ASP A 585 13.63 -8.69 -9.64
N GLY A 586 14.12 -7.71 -8.90
CA GLY A 586 14.45 -6.37 -9.40
C GLY A 586 15.93 -6.16 -9.69
N SER A 587 16.82 -7.06 -9.25
CA SER A 587 18.26 -6.88 -9.41
C SER A 587 18.71 -6.94 -10.86
N THR A 588 18.13 -7.84 -11.66
CA THR A 588 18.43 -7.96 -13.09
C THR A 588 17.97 -6.72 -13.87
N SER A 589 16.76 -6.22 -13.58
CA SER A 589 16.22 -4.98 -14.18
C SER A 589 17.02 -3.72 -13.83
N TYR A 590 17.84 -3.76 -12.78
CA TYR A 590 18.69 -2.63 -12.42
C TYR A 590 19.85 -2.42 -13.42
N PHE A 591 20.35 -3.51 -14.01
CA PHE A 591 21.50 -3.47 -14.92
C PHE A 591 21.12 -3.74 -16.38
N HIS A 592 20.06 -4.51 -16.63
CA HIS A 592 19.74 -5.04 -17.96
C HIS A 592 18.25 -4.96 -18.29
N GLN A 593 17.93 -5.07 -19.58
CA GLN A 593 16.58 -5.34 -20.05
C GLN A 593 16.20 -6.78 -19.68
N SER A 594 15.37 -6.96 -18.66
CA SER A 594 15.07 -8.27 -18.08
C SER A 594 13.79 -8.89 -18.64
N ILE A 595 13.83 -10.20 -18.94
CA ILE A 595 12.62 -11.02 -19.11
C ILE A 595 11.88 -11.16 -17.77
N GLY A 596 12.59 -11.06 -16.65
CA GLY A 596 12.04 -11.04 -15.30
C GLY A 596 11.68 -9.64 -14.80
N GLY A 597 11.31 -9.55 -13.52
CA GLY A 597 10.98 -8.30 -12.84
C GLY A 597 10.35 -8.54 -11.46
N TYR A 598 10.07 -7.47 -10.71
CA TYR A 598 9.43 -7.51 -9.38
C TYR A 598 8.19 -6.61 -9.28
N HIS A 599 7.01 -7.11 -9.65
CA HIS A 599 5.79 -6.30 -9.50
C HIS A 599 4.53 -7.15 -9.29
N ALA A 600 3.78 -6.85 -8.23
CA ALA A 600 2.57 -7.60 -7.86
C ALA A 600 1.41 -7.44 -8.86
N ALA A 601 1.36 -6.33 -9.59
CA ALA A 601 0.40 -6.10 -10.66
C ALA A 601 1.12 -6.03 -12.00
N LYS A 602 1.90 -7.05 -12.36
CA LYS A 602 2.51 -7.21 -13.71
C LYS A 602 1.44 -7.49 -14.77
N LEU A 603 1.79 -7.47 -16.05
CA LEU A 603 0.85 -7.76 -17.14
C LEU A 603 0.34 -9.21 -17.04
N GLY A 604 -0.98 -9.39 -17.09
CA GLY A 604 -1.63 -10.70 -16.90
C GLY A 604 -1.18 -11.73 -17.93
N ARG A 605 -1.18 -11.34 -19.22
CA ARG A 605 -0.71 -12.20 -20.32
C ARG A 605 0.78 -12.55 -20.24
N TYR A 606 1.59 -11.68 -19.65
CA TYR A 606 3.01 -11.97 -19.48
C TYR A 606 3.22 -13.00 -18.36
N GLN A 607 2.47 -12.90 -17.26
CA GLN A 607 2.45 -13.93 -16.22
C GLN A 607 1.99 -15.28 -16.81
N GLU A 608 0.91 -15.27 -17.61
CA GLU A 608 0.43 -16.49 -18.28
C GLU A 608 1.47 -17.08 -19.26
N LEU A 609 2.17 -16.25 -20.04
CA LEU A 609 3.28 -16.69 -20.87
C LEU A 609 4.39 -17.33 -20.03
N PHE A 610 4.71 -16.74 -18.89
CA PHE A 610 5.70 -17.30 -17.99
C PHE A 610 5.27 -18.68 -17.50
N ASP A 611 4.06 -18.80 -16.95
CA ASP A 611 3.56 -20.04 -16.33
C ASP A 611 3.41 -21.18 -17.36
N PHE A 612 2.88 -20.88 -18.56
CA PHE A 612 2.64 -21.89 -19.58
C PHE A 612 3.89 -22.27 -20.40
N GLN A 613 4.84 -21.35 -20.56
CA GLN A 613 5.95 -21.50 -21.50
C GLN A 613 7.34 -21.31 -20.87
N ILE A 614 7.62 -20.16 -20.27
CA ILE A 614 8.98 -19.82 -19.81
C ILE A 614 9.40 -20.73 -18.64
N ALA A 615 8.50 -21.01 -17.70
CA ALA A 615 8.73 -21.91 -16.57
C ALA A 615 9.05 -23.36 -17.01
N LYS A 616 8.69 -23.74 -18.25
CA LYS A 616 9.03 -25.03 -18.87
C LYS A 616 10.31 -24.97 -19.71
N ASN A 617 11.05 -23.86 -19.65
CA ASN A 617 12.22 -23.59 -20.48
C ASN A 617 11.97 -23.70 -21.99
N ASN A 618 10.81 -23.22 -22.47
CA ASN A 618 10.55 -23.17 -23.91
C ASN A 618 11.49 -22.17 -24.60
N MET A 619 12.54 -22.70 -25.24
CA MET A 619 13.56 -21.89 -25.93
C MET A 619 13.00 -21.08 -27.10
N GLN A 620 11.96 -21.53 -27.79
CA GLN A 620 11.34 -20.75 -28.86
C GLN A 620 10.74 -19.44 -28.30
N VAL A 621 10.10 -19.52 -27.12
CA VAL A 621 9.55 -18.35 -26.43
C VAL A 621 10.65 -17.41 -25.92
N LEU A 622 11.75 -17.95 -25.40
CA LEU A 622 12.91 -17.12 -25.01
C LEU A 622 13.55 -16.44 -26.23
N ASN A 623 13.64 -17.15 -27.37
CA ASN A 623 14.21 -16.62 -28.60
C ASN A 623 13.37 -15.49 -29.20
N MET A 624 12.03 -15.62 -29.20
CA MET A 624 11.15 -14.55 -29.70
C MET A 624 11.13 -13.31 -28.81
N LEU A 625 11.43 -13.46 -27.51
CA LEU A 625 11.68 -12.36 -26.58
C LEU A 625 13.09 -11.77 -26.70
N ASN A 626 13.88 -12.18 -27.70
CA ASN A 626 15.25 -11.72 -27.91
C ASN A 626 16.15 -11.88 -26.66
N ALA A 627 15.98 -13.00 -25.95
CA ALA A 627 16.85 -13.38 -24.83
C ALA A 627 18.25 -13.74 -25.37
N LYS A 628 19.22 -12.84 -25.24
CA LYS A 628 20.58 -13.06 -25.75
C LYS A 628 21.52 -13.61 -24.69
N TYR A 629 21.27 -13.32 -23.41
CA TYR A 629 22.12 -13.78 -22.31
C TYR A 629 21.29 -14.45 -21.22
N PHE A 630 21.85 -15.53 -20.67
CA PHE A 630 21.38 -16.22 -19.48
C PHE A 630 22.43 -16.07 -18.38
N ILE A 631 22.00 -15.64 -17.20
CA ILE A 631 22.84 -15.67 -16.00
C ILE A 631 22.54 -16.98 -15.28
N VAL A 632 23.57 -17.81 -15.13
CA VAL A 632 23.49 -19.14 -14.52
C VAL A 632 24.58 -19.31 -13.47
N SER A 633 24.35 -20.19 -12.49
CA SER A 633 25.38 -20.57 -11.52
C SER A 633 26.26 -21.68 -12.11
N ASN A 634 27.57 -21.51 -12.07
CA ASN A 634 28.52 -22.55 -12.44
C ASN A 634 28.72 -23.57 -11.30
N SER A 635 29.52 -24.60 -11.54
CA SER A 635 29.80 -25.68 -10.55
C SER A 635 30.42 -25.18 -9.25
N ASP A 636 31.11 -24.03 -9.30
CA ASP A 636 31.78 -23.42 -8.14
C ASP A 636 30.87 -22.41 -7.41
N GLY A 637 29.61 -22.27 -7.84
CA GLY A 637 28.63 -21.33 -7.28
C GLY A 637 28.81 -19.88 -7.73
N ASN A 638 29.71 -19.60 -8.68
CA ASN A 638 29.88 -18.28 -9.29
C ASN A 638 28.87 -18.07 -10.43
N PHE A 639 28.47 -16.82 -10.66
CA PHE A 639 27.53 -16.47 -11.73
C PHE A 639 28.26 -16.22 -13.05
N GLU A 640 27.81 -16.90 -14.11
CA GLU A 640 28.35 -16.80 -15.46
C GLU A 640 27.30 -16.33 -16.46
N ALA A 641 27.76 -15.60 -17.48
CA ALA A 641 26.92 -15.16 -18.59
C ALA A 641 27.03 -16.17 -19.74
N GLN A 642 25.97 -16.91 -20.00
CA GLN A 642 25.84 -17.81 -21.14
C GLN A 642 25.12 -17.11 -22.29
N GLN A 643 25.72 -17.11 -23.48
CA GLN A 643 25.12 -16.49 -24.66
C GLN A 643 24.16 -17.44 -25.38
N ASN A 644 23.00 -16.92 -25.77
CA ASN A 644 22.03 -17.59 -26.63
C ASN A 644 22.21 -17.12 -28.08
N GLY A 645 22.82 -17.98 -28.90
CA GLY A 645 22.99 -17.73 -30.34
C GLY A 645 21.71 -17.88 -31.18
N ALA A 646 20.63 -18.41 -30.60
CA ALA A 646 19.39 -18.71 -31.32
C ALA A 646 18.30 -17.63 -31.18
N ALA A 647 18.61 -16.50 -30.52
CA ALA A 647 17.66 -15.40 -30.38
C ALA A 647 17.15 -14.89 -31.75
N ASN A 648 15.85 -14.60 -31.85
CA ASN A 648 15.26 -14.19 -33.12
C ASN A 648 15.68 -12.77 -33.53
N GLY A 649 16.24 -11.98 -32.62
CA GLY A 649 16.57 -10.58 -32.81
C GLY A 649 15.40 -9.64 -32.46
N ASN A 650 15.62 -8.33 -32.64
CA ASN A 650 14.65 -7.30 -32.27
C ASN A 650 13.39 -7.27 -33.17
N VAL A 651 13.53 -7.74 -34.41
CA VAL A 651 12.46 -7.82 -35.40
C VAL A 651 12.83 -8.84 -36.46
N TRP A 652 11.84 -9.55 -37.01
CA TRP A 652 12.04 -10.47 -38.12
C TRP A 652 10.77 -10.61 -38.97
N PHE A 653 10.94 -10.99 -40.24
CA PHE A 653 9.83 -11.42 -41.09
C PHE A 653 9.53 -12.90 -40.88
N VAL A 654 8.25 -13.26 -40.94
CA VAL A 654 7.77 -14.64 -40.82
C VAL A 654 7.28 -15.16 -42.16
N GLU A 655 7.32 -16.49 -42.28
CA GLU A 655 6.93 -17.26 -43.46
C GLU A 655 5.44 -17.63 -43.45
N LYS A 656 4.84 -17.76 -42.25
CA LYS A 656 3.48 -18.29 -42.08
C LYS A 656 2.74 -17.68 -40.91
N ILE A 657 1.47 -17.33 -41.12
CA ILE A 657 0.55 -16.85 -40.09
C ILE A 657 -0.44 -17.96 -39.73
N LYS A 658 -0.40 -18.43 -38.49
CA LYS A 658 -1.36 -19.38 -37.92
C LYS A 658 -2.44 -18.61 -37.18
N VAL A 659 -3.66 -18.61 -37.70
CA VAL A 659 -4.80 -17.97 -37.03
C VAL A 659 -5.50 -18.98 -36.11
N VAL A 660 -5.80 -18.55 -34.89
CA VAL A 660 -6.45 -19.36 -33.85
C VAL A 660 -7.69 -18.65 -33.30
N ALA A 661 -8.67 -19.42 -32.81
CA ALA A 661 -9.97 -18.86 -32.42
C ALA A 661 -10.00 -18.31 -30.98
N SER A 662 -9.06 -18.74 -30.14
CA SER A 662 -9.09 -18.45 -28.70
C SER A 662 -7.70 -18.16 -28.11
N ALA A 663 -7.67 -17.49 -26.95
CA ALA A 663 -6.43 -17.26 -26.21
C ALA A 663 -5.79 -18.58 -25.74
N ASN A 664 -6.61 -19.61 -25.46
CA ASN A 664 -6.14 -20.95 -25.12
C ASN A 664 -5.35 -21.57 -26.28
N GLU A 665 -5.92 -21.55 -27.49
CA GLU A 665 -5.23 -22.05 -28.68
C GLU A 665 -3.98 -21.22 -29.01
N GLU A 666 -4.01 -19.91 -28.76
CA GLU A 666 -2.85 -19.03 -28.95
C GLU A 666 -1.68 -19.40 -28.04
N ILE A 667 -1.92 -19.57 -26.72
CA ILE A 667 -0.85 -19.95 -25.78
C ILE A 667 -0.37 -21.39 -26.00
N GLN A 668 -1.26 -22.32 -26.36
CA GLN A 668 -0.93 -23.72 -26.64
C GLN A 668 -0.18 -23.87 -27.97
N ALA A 669 -0.45 -23.03 -28.97
CA ALA A 669 0.29 -23.07 -30.23
C ALA A 669 1.80 -22.85 -30.02
N LEU A 670 2.20 -22.10 -28.98
CA LEU A 670 3.60 -21.86 -28.64
C LEU A 670 4.36 -23.12 -28.21
N ASP A 671 3.67 -24.21 -27.84
CA ASP A 671 4.31 -25.48 -27.44
C ASP A 671 5.18 -26.09 -28.55
N SER A 672 4.86 -25.79 -29.81
CA SER A 672 5.55 -26.34 -30.99
C SER A 672 5.87 -25.30 -32.07
N LEU A 673 5.57 -24.02 -31.84
CA LEU A 673 5.76 -22.96 -32.82
C LEU A 673 7.26 -22.69 -33.07
N ASN A 674 7.70 -22.75 -34.32
CA ASN A 674 8.99 -22.19 -34.70
C ASN A 674 8.87 -20.68 -34.84
N THR A 675 9.13 -19.95 -33.76
CA THR A 675 8.86 -18.51 -33.66
C THR A 675 9.65 -17.65 -34.64
N LYS A 676 10.76 -18.17 -35.20
CA LYS A 676 11.56 -17.44 -36.20
C LYS A 676 10.91 -17.45 -37.59
N LYS A 677 10.06 -18.44 -37.86
CA LYS A 677 9.43 -18.66 -39.17
C LYS A 677 7.91 -18.54 -39.15
N GLU A 678 7.29 -18.85 -38.02
CA GLU A 678 5.84 -18.87 -37.89
C GLU A 678 5.40 -17.88 -36.81
N VAL A 679 4.22 -17.30 -37.02
CA VAL A 679 3.55 -16.46 -36.03
C VAL A 679 2.15 -17.00 -35.77
N VAL A 680 1.71 -16.99 -34.51
CA VAL A 680 0.31 -17.26 -34.14
C VAL A 680 -0.41 -15.96 -33.84
N VAL A 681 -1.64 -15.82 -34.34
CA VAL A 681 -2.47 -14.63 -34.15
C VAL A 681 -3.89 -15.06 -33.76
N ASN A 682 -4.42 -14.45 -32.71
CA ASN A 682 -5.81 -14.65 -32.35
C ASN A 682 -6.73 -13.93 -33.35
N GLN A 683 -7.71 -14.64 -33.89
CA GLN A 683 -8.65 -14.14 -34.89
C GLN A 683 -9.35 -12.84 -34.46
N LYS A 684 -9.58 -12.64 -33.15
CA LYS A 684 -10.16 -11.39 -32.61
C LYS A 684 -9.28 -10.16 -32.88
N GLU A 685 -7.96 -10.31 -32.89
CA GLU A 685 -7.04 -9.18 -33.15
C GLU A 685 -7.17 -8.67 -34.60
N LEU A 686 -7.47 -9.59 -35.52
CA LEU A 686 -7.66 -9.27 -36.94
C LEU A 686 -8.96 -8.49 -37.18
N TYR A 687 -10.04 -8.79 -36.43
CA TYR A 687 -11.34 -8.11 -36.59
C TYR A 687 -11.49 -6.81 -35.78
N THR A 688 -10.77 -6.66 -34.67
CA THR A 688 -10.95 -5.50 -33.76
C THR A 688 -10.20 -4.24 -34.24
N SER A 689 -9.47 -4.32 -35.34
CA SER A 689 -8.58 -3.25 -35.82
C SER A 689 -9.24 -2.29 -36.83
N GLY A 690 -10.55 -2.43 -37.10
CA GLY A 690 -11.30 -1.51 -37.98
C GLY A 690 -10.86 -1.53 -39.46
N SER A 691 -9.88 -2.37 -39.80
CA SER A 691 -9.34 -2.52 -41.13
C SER A 691 -10.14 -3.59 -41.87
N SER A 692 -10.85 -3.20 -42.91
CA SER A 692 -11.47 -4.12 -43.88
C SER A 692 -10.43 -4.85 -44.74
N SER A 693 -9.13 -4.61 -44.51
CA SER A 693 -8.02 -5.29 -45.15
C SER A 693 -7.84 -6.68 -44.53
N VAL A 694 -8.22 -7.69 -45.29
CA VAL A 694 -7.92 -9.10 -45.03
C VAL A 694 -6.39 -9.22 -44.88
N VAL A 695 -5.88 -9.50 -43.68
CA VAL A 695 -4.48 -9.90 -43.52
C VAL A 695 -4.27 -11.12 -44.41
N SER A 696 -3.44 -11.01 -45.44
CA SER A 696 -3.16 -12.14 -46.33
C SER A 696 -2.55 -13.27 -45.50
N LEU A 697 -3.25 -14.41 -45.42
CA LEU A 697 -2.78 -15.59 -44.69
C LEU A 697 -1.59 -16.27 -45.39
N LEU A 698 -1.33 -15.90 -46.65
CA LEU A 698 -0.20 -16.36 -47.44
C LEU A 698 0.72 -15.16 -47.70
N ILE A 699 1.93 -15.25 -47.17
CA ILE A 699 2.99 -14.27 -47.40
C ILE A 699 3.83 -14.78 -48.57
N GLU A 700 3.92 -14.01 -49.65
CA GLU A 700 4.88 -14.30 -50.72
C GLU A 700 6.29 -14.05 -50.17
N GLN A 701 7.04 -15.13 -49.92
CA GLN A 701 8.36 -15.02 -49.32
C GLN A 701 9.33 -14.25 -50.22
N ASP A 702 9.93 -13.20 -49.65
CA ASP A 702 11.08 -12.53 -50.25
C ASP A 702 12.35 -12.89 -49.49
N SER A 703 13.17 -13.76 -50.09
CA SER A 703 14.45 -14.19 -49.51
C SER A 703 15.48 -13.05 -49.39
N THR A 704 15.24 -11.92 -50.06
CA THR A 704 16.06 -10.72 -49.96
C THR A 704 15.54 -9.69 -48.96
N ALA A 705 14.38 -9.95 -48.35
CA ALA A 705 13.76 -9.04 -47.38
C ALA A 705 14.63 -8.87 -46.13
N ARG A 706 14.79 -7.62 -45.70
CA ARG A 706 15.56 -7.27 -44.50
C ARG A 706 14.75 -6.31 -43.64
N ILE A 707 14.81 -6.51 -42.33
CA ILE A 707 14.27 -5.58 -41.35
C ILE A 707 15.19 -5.58 -40.13
N ARG A 708 15.49 -4.40 -39.60
CA ARG A 708 16.36 -4.25 -38.43
C ARG A 708 15.97 -3.03 -37.59
N LEU A 709 16.20 -3.13 -36.29
CA LEU A 709 16.14 -1.99 -35.37
C LEU A 709 17.34 -1.08 -35.66
N THR A 710 17.08 0.19 -35.92
CA THR A 710 18.10 1.21 -36.18
C THR A 710 18.28 2.17 -35.02
N ASP A 711 17.21 2.44 -34.27
CA ASP A 711 17.26 3.29 -33.08
C ASP A 711 16.33 2.77 -31.98
N TYR A 712 16.78 2.87 -30.73
CA TYR A 712 16.02 2.46 -29.56
C TYR A 712 16.03 3.56 -28.51
N SER A 713 14.84 3.89 -28.04
CA SER A 713 14.58 4.68 -26.85
C SER A 713 13.42 4.04 -26.08
N VAL A 714 13.32 4.32 -24.78
CA VAL A 714 12.27 3.77 -23.91
C VAL A 714 10.86 4.05 -24.45
N THR A 715 10.69 5.20 -25.12
CA THR A 715 9.38 5.68 -25.64
C THR A 715 9.25 5.59 -27.16
N SER A 716 10.31 5.22 -27.87
CA SER A 716 10.29 5.13 -29.33
C SER A 716 11.26 4.09 -29.88
N LEU A 717 10.85 3.39 -30.93
CA LEU A 717 11.70 2.42 -31.62
C LEU A 717 11.58 2.65 -33.12
N THR A 718 12.71 2.77 -33.80
CA THR A 718 12.75 2.97 -35.25
C THR A 718 13.40 1.77 -35.92
N TYR A 719 12.74 1.26 -36.95
CA TYR A 719 13.18 0.13 -37.75
C TYR A 719 13.28 0.53 -39.22
N ALA A 720 14.26 -0.04 -39.92
CA ALA A 720 14.37 0.08 -41.36
C ALA A 720 14.03 -1.27 -42.01
N SER A 721 13.12 -1.26 -42.97
CA SER A 721 12.76 -2.42 -43.78
C SER A 721 13.07 -2.21 -45.26
N SER A 722 13.33 -3.31 -45.97
CA SER A 722 13.45 -3.36 -47.42
C SER A 722 12.98 -4.73 -47.90
N ALA A 723 11.94 -4.78 -48.73
CA ALA A 723 11.41 -6.01 -49.31
C ALA A 723 10.80 -5.75 -50.71
N LYS A 724 10.78 -6.75 -51.58
CA LYS A 724 10.16 -6.69 -52.92
C LYS A 724 8.66 -6.94 -52.88
N THR A 725 8.19 -7.70 -51.89
CA THR A 725 6.79 -8.06 -51.66
C THR A 725 6.39 -7.63 -50.25
N ALA A 726 5.08 -7.50 -50.00
CA ALA A 726 4.60 -7.24 -48.65
C ALA A 726 4.96 -8.42 -47.72
N GLN A 727 5.44 -8.11 -46.53
CA GLN A 727 5.91 -9.08 -45.54
C GLN A 727 5.19 -8.88 -44.21
N PHE A 728 5.09 -9.92 -43.39
CA PHE A 728 4.60 -9.79 -42.01
C PHE A 728 5.77 -9.76 -41.04
N ALA A 729 5.94 -8.66 -40.31
CA ALA A 729 6.99 -8.49 -39.33
C ALA A 729 6.48 -8.79 -37.91
N VAL A 730 7.29 -9.51 -37.14
CA VAL A 730 7.12 -9.68 -35.69
C VAL A 730 8.20 -8.88 -34.98
N PHE A 731 7.78 -8.06 -34.03
CA PHE A 731 8.64 -7.20 -33.23
C PHE A 731 8.76 -7.84 -31.85
N SER A 732 10.00 -7.96 -31.37
CA SER A 732 10.28 -8.49 -30.03
C SER A 732 9.96 -7.45 -28.96
N GLU A 733 8.73 -6.93 -28.94
CA GLU A 733 8.28 -5.89 -28.02
C GLU A 733 6.88 -6.21 -27.52
N ILE A 734 6.64 -5.97 -26.22
CA ILE A 734 5.36 -6.31 -25.60
C ILE A 734 4.24 -5.44 -26.15
N PHE A 735 3.16 -6.08 -26.57
CA PHE A 735 1.96 -5.45 -27.08
C PHE A 735 1.18 -4.76 -25.97
N TYR A 736 0.91 -3.47 -26.15
CA TYR A 736 0.04 -2.68 -25.28
C TYR A 736 -0.68 -1.61 -26.11
N LYS A 737 -1.95 -1.89 -26.42
CA LYS A 737 -2.76 -1.11 -27.39
C LYS A 737 -3.00 0.33 -26.94
N GLU A 738 -3.12 0.54 -25.64
CA GLU A 738 -3.51 1.83 -25.06
C GLU A 738 -2.36 2.86 -24.95
N GLY A 739 -1.29 2.67 -25.71
CA GLY A 739 -0.21 3.66 -25.78
C GLY A 739 0.73 3.53 -26.97
N TRP A 740 1.08 2.33 -27.42
CA TRP A 740 1.98 2.18 -28.57
C TRP A 740 1.23 2.42 -29.89
N ASN A 741 1.73 3.38 -30.68
CA ASN A 741 1.29 3.65 -32.05
C ASN A 741 2.39 3.24 -33.04
N ALA A 742 2.00 2.69 -34.18
CA ALA A 742 2.92 2.29 -35.25
C ALA A 742 2.73 3.20 -36.47
N TYR A 743 3.85 3.66 -37.05
CA TYR A 743 3.86 4.50 -38.23
C TYR A 743 4.74 3.88 -39.31
N VAL A 744 4.29 3.89 -40.57
CA VAL A 744 5.10 3.53 -41.74
C VAL A 744 5.27 4.79 -42.57
N ASP A 745 6.51 5.25 -42.72
CA ASP A 745 6.85 6.52 -43.39
C ASP A 745 6.03 7.72 -42.88
N GLY A 746 5.81 7.76 -41.56
CA GLY A 746 5.04 8.81 -40.89
C GLY A 746 3.53 8.64 -40.92
N VAL A 747 2.99 7.63 -41.62
CA VAL A 747 1.56 7.34 -41.68
C VAL A 747 1.17 6.34 -40.60
N LEU A 748 0.18 6.67 -39.77
CA LEU A 748 -0.31 5.79 -38.71
C LEU A 748 -0.94 4.52 -39.30
N VAL A 749 -0.47 3.35 -38.87
CA VAL A 749 -0.94 2.04 -39.33
C VAL A 749 -1.30 1.12 -38.15
N PRO A 750 -2.24 0.18 -38.33
CA PRO A 750 -2.56 -0.78 -37.29
C PRO A 750 -1.42 -1.78 -37.06
N HIS A 751 -1.32 -2.29 -35.83
CA HIS A 751 -0.48 -3.43 -35.47
C HIS A 751 -1.28 -4.33 -34.52
N TYR A 752 -0.86 -5.59 -34.44
CA TYR A 752 -1.61 -6.67 -33.83
C TYR A 752 -0.83 -7.31 -32.69
N ARG A 753 -1.55 -7.90 -31.75
CA ARG A 753 -0.97 -8.82 -30.78
C ARG A 753 -0.74 -10.17 -31.45
N VAL A 754 0.50 -10.65 -31.38
CA VAL A 754 0.94 -11.90 -31.99
C VAL A 754 1.80 -12.69 -31.01
N ASN A 755 1.88 -14.01 -31.19
CA ASN A 755 2.61 -14.90 -30.28
C ASN A 755 2.26 -14.61 -28.81
N TYR A 756 0.97 -14.42 -28.53
CA TYR A 756 0.40 -14.14 -27.21
C TYR A 756 0.70 -12.75 -26.61
N VAL A 757 1.92 -12.23 -26.74
CA VAL A 757 2.37 -10.99 -26.09
C VAL A 757 3.10 -9.99 -26.98
N LEU A 758 3.53 -10.37 -28.18
CA LEU A 758 4.37 -9.54 -29.05
C LEU A 758 3.55 -8.66 -29.99
N ARG A 759 4.20 -7.69 -30.62
CA ARG A 759 3.61 -6.87 -31.69
C ARG A 759 3.91 -7.51 -33.05
N GLY A 760 2.95 -7.44 -33.97
CA GLY A 760 3.14 -7.80 -35.37
C GLY A 760 2.40 -6.86 -36.29
N MET A 761 2.90 -6.66 -37.50
CA MET A 761 2.23 -5.85 -38.53
C MET A 761 2.67 -6.26 -39.93
N GLU A 762 1.80 -5.95 -40.89
CA GLU A 762 2.14 -6.03 -42.30
C GLU A 762 3.01 -4.83 -42.67
N VAL A 763 4.09 -5.11 -43.39
CA VAL A 763 5.03 -4.12 -43.91
C VAL A 763 4.92 -4.14 -45.44
N PRO A 764 4.56 -3.02 -46.08
CA PRO A 764 4.45 -2.95 -47.54
C PRO A 764 5.77 -3.27 -48.26
N SER A 765 5.68 -3.59 -49.55
CA SER A 765 6.85 -3.72 -50.40
C SER A 765 7.52 -2.36 -50.64
N GLY A 766 8.84 -2.37 -50.70
CA GLY A 766 9.67 -1.18 -50.82
C GLY A 766 10.64 -1.05 -49.65
N ALA A 767 11.29 0.11 -49.59
CA ALA A 767 12.10 0.53 -48.46
C ALA A 767 11.26 1.45 -47.58
N HIS A 768 11.10 1.10 -46.30
CA HIS A 768 10.26 1.85 -45.38
C HIS A 768 10.96 2.10 -44.04
N THR A 769 10.58 3.20 -43.41
CA THR A 769 10.88 3.46 -42.00
C THR A 769 9.66 3.16 -41.17
N ILE A 770 9.83 2.34 -40.13
CA ILE A 770 8.76 1.94 -39.22
C ILE A 770 9.07 2.52 -37.85
N ASP A 771 8.19 3.37 -37.33
CA ASP A 771 8.33 3.97 -36.01
C ASP A 771 7.25 3.47 -35.06
N PHE A 772 7.66 2.95 -33.91
CA PHE A 772 6.78 2.79 -32.76
C PHE A 772 6.97 3.94 -31.79
N LYS A 773 5.87 4.57 -31.33
CA LYS A 773 5.91 5.66 -30.33
C LYS A 773 4.90 5.39 -29.22
N PHE A 774 5.31 5.61 -27.97
CA PHE A 774 4.43 5.45 -26.82
C PHE A 774 3.73 6.77 -26.49
N GLU A 775 2.47 6.90 -26.89
CA GLU A 775 1.67 8.13 -26.85
C GLU A 775 0.34 7.92 -26.09
N PRO A 776 0.38 7.72 -24.76
CA PRO A 776 -0.79 7.34 -23.99
C PRO A 776 -1.80 8.48 -23.81
N LYS A 777 -2.91 8.42 -24.54
CA LYS A 777 -4.00 9.42 -24.51
C LYS A 777 -4.67 9.56 -23.12
N VAL A 778 -4.60 8.52 -22.27
CA VAL A 778 -5.17 8.54 -20.92
C VAL A 778 -4.54 9.63 -20.04
N ILE A 779 -3.25 9.91 -20.24
CA ILE A 779 -2.50 10.92 -19.49
C ILE A 779 -3.01 12.32 -19.83
N GLU A 780 -3.24 12.60 -21.11
CA GLU A 780 -3.77 13.89 -21.58
C GLU A 780 -5.20 14.14 -21.09
N LYS A 781 -6.08 13.14 -21.21
CA LYS A 781 -7.45 13.23 -20.68
C LYS A 781 -7.46 13.50 -19.17
N GLY A 782 -6.65 12.76 -18.42
CA GLY A 782 -6.52 12.96 -16.98
C GLY A 782 -5.96 14.33 -16.62
N LYS A 783 -5.00 14.86 -17.39
CA LYS A 783 -4.43 16.21 -17.20
C LYS A 783 -5.52 17.28 -17.24
N ILE A 784 -6.41 17.21 -18.22
CA ILE A 784 -7.53 18.16 -18.39
C ILE A 784 -8.48 18.09 -17.19
N ILE A 785 -8.88 16.88 -16.76
CA ILE A 785 -9.80 16.69 -15.62
C ILE A 785 -9.18 17.23 -14.32
N SER A 786 -7.89 16.94 -14.09
CA SER A 786 -7.17 17.43 -12.92
C SER A 786 -7.07 18.96 -12.91
N LEU A 787 -6.77 19.58 -14.05
CA LEU A 787 -6.73 21.05 -14.16
C LEU A 787 -8.10 21.69 -13.89
N ILE A 788 -9.17 21.14 -14.46
CA ILE A 788 -10.55 21.59 -14.19
C ILE A 788 -10.85 21.49 -12.70
N SER A 789 -10.45 20.39 -12.06
CA SER A 789 -10.68 20.18 -10.63
C SER A 789 -9.94 21.20 -9.76
N TYR A 790 -8.67 21.51 -10.06
CA TYR A 790 -7.94 22.58 -9.36
C TYR A 790 -8.58 23.95 -9.57
N VAL A 791 -8.96 24.29 -10.80
CA VAL A 791 -9.60 25.57 -11.12
C VAL A 791 -10.93 25.70 -10.38
N LEU A 792 -11.76 24.66 -10.36
CA LEU A 792 -13.03 24.67 -9.62
C LEU A 792 -12.82 24.76 -8.11
N LEU A 793 -11.87 24.01 -7.54
CA LEU A 793 -11.52 24.13 -6.12
C LEU A 793 -11.12 25.56 -5.77
N LEU A 794 -10.27 26.19 -6.57
CA LEU A 794 -9.83 27.57 -6.34
C LEU A 794 -10.97 28.57 -6.53
N PHE A 795 -11.68 28.49 -7.65
CA PHE A 795 -12.73 29.43 -8.03
C PHE A 795 -13.90 29.41 -7.04
N ILE A 796 -14.37 28.21 -6.64
CA ILE A 796 -15.44 28.07 -5.63
C ILE A 796 -14.97 28.66 -4.29
N SER A 797 -13.72 28.40 -3.91
CA SER A 797 -13.15 28.91 -2.66
C SER A 797 -13.07 30.44 -2.64
N VAL A 798 -12.56 31.04 -3.71
CA VAL A 798 -12.43 32.50 -3.85
C VAL A 798 -13.80 33.16 -3.97
N GLY A 799 -14.68 32.64 -4.81
CA GLY A 799 -16.04 33.17 -4.99
C GLY A 799 -16.85 33.15 -3.70
N TRP A 800 -16.78 32.04 -2.94
CA TRP A 800 -17.46 31.94 -1.64
C TRP A 800 -16.84 32.91 -0.62
N PHE A 801 -15.51 33.06 -0.59
CA PHE A 801 -14.86 34.04 0.29
C PHE A 801 -15.40 35.46 0.08
N PHE A 802 -15.50 35.92 -1.18
CA PHE A 802 -16.04 37.24 -1.49
C PHE A 802 -17.54 37.35 -1.22
N TYR A 803 -18.33 36.32 -1.55
CA TYR A 803 -19.76 36.30 -1.22
C TYR A 803 -20.01 36.46 0.28
N HIS A 804 -19.22 35.77 1.12
CA HIS A 804 -19.36 35.88 2.57
C HIS A 804 -18.91 37.24 3.10
N LYS A 805 -17.83 37.81 2.55
CA LYS A 805 -17.38 39.15 2.90
C LYS A 805 -18.44 40.21 2.59
N ASN A 806 -19.07 40.15 1.41
CA ASN A 806 -20.09 41.11 1.00
C ASN A 806 -21.35 40.99 1.86
N LYS A 807 -21.74 39.79 2.30
CA LYS A 807 -22.89 39.58 3.20
C LYS A 807 -22.64 39.98 4.66
N ILE A 808 -21.37 40.17 5.06
CA ILE A 808 -21.02 40.70 6.38
C ILE A 808 -20.90 42.24 6.30
N ALA A 809 -20.57 42.78 5.13
CA ALA A 809 -20.45 44.21 4.88
C ALA A 809 -21.80 44.89 4.57
N ALA A 810 -22.77 44.15 4.04
CA ALA A 810 -24.19 44.51 3.93
C ALA A 810 -24.95 43.99 5.14
#